data_AF-A0A855MRV7-F1
#
_entry.id   AF-A0A855MRV7-F1
#
_cell.length_a   1.000
_cell.length_b   1.000
_cell.length_c   1.000
_cell.angle_alpha   90.00
_cell.angle_beta   90.00
_cell.angle_gamma   90.00
#
_symmetry.space_group_name_H-M   'P 1'
#
loop_
_entity.id
_entity.type
_entity.pdbx_description
1 polymer ?
#
loop_
_entity_poly.entity_id
_entity_poly.type
_entity_poly.pdbx_seq_one_letter_code
_entity_poly.pdbx_strand_id
1 'polypeptide(L)'
;MKILGPVVTSKSIGKSYLQLRDLFPIAKRYGYNCIVLSEPHPRSWVSFIVYAQKYRIKPIILYETANGKYLLQTNNDIRSAIMHYNGLGNNLRLKKIDLDLPYVKYPTDFLKDIFKDEESLCIKDSLKYQNELSIFSNIETYYNIGNYRFDEYKVTDYNLTDTISQKDLTFEEKRRLSYELDIIKKLKVENYILTVKKIVDTAKKNGISVGPGRGSAVGSFLVYKLGITKVNPIEYDLLFERFLNEYRHELPDIDLDIDAEKRVDLIKALQKEFGENKISQIRTYSTMKIKSALKKAEELLGYNLEAKINTPIRSKENIDKFKSLSQKEKTFFYAAYYLEGIEVAESVHAAGLIISQNDLRTFSPLEKKEIPIIEWEMSDLKYLGVEKFDILALDTLTFLKKLEIEEKYPELNDSKTFHYLSKGLTKGIFQLDSKLGQKLAQRIKPKNFEELILLLAINRPGPLESGMIDQYVNDDSPEYLKKLLPETKGVLVYQEQIMKIAQILGGFSPQESDLLRKAVSKKEKDKITTFKTKFVTNASKKIDEKEATLLFSQIENFAQYAFNKSHAVAYAHITYWLSEKKFKDPSHFFLEYVKIKGVDVDIINEASFLGVKTKLPDIRYPFGLASNEDLILPLYIIKGVGKNVSQIFEEAKFSSLEDFFNFIINKNINRNIVELIIKSGALDYFNNNRKNLLRETTQRVKGKVQQLEDIKSTLFGEREQKSTKKVETTLQDYAQYEIESIGFPLSLMSQKGLSNTLIDKYLYRQKVYLDGYVYRDFIVDNSAMIYSKLYNKNLKRFTKYF
;
A
#
# COMPACT_ATOMS: atom_id res chain seq x y z
N MET A 1 -27.35 5.73 -41.95
CA MET A 1 -26.45 5.68 -40.77
C MET A 1 -27.06 4.70 -39.77
N LYS A 2 -26.29 3.87 -39.07
CA LYS A 2 -26.79 2.93 -38.05
C LYS A 2 -26.33 3.40 -36.67
N ILE A 3 -27.28 3.65 -35.77
CA ILE A 3 -27.06 4.38 -34.53
C ILE A 3 -27.37 3.47 -33.35
N LEU A 4 -26.43 3.32 -32.42
CA LEU A 4 -26.61 2.56 -31.19
C LEU A 4 -26.85 3.52 -30.02
N GLY A 5 -27.99 3.39 -29.35
CA GLY A 5 -28.27 4.13 -28.11
C GLY A 5 -29.76 4.30 -27.82
N PRO A 6 -30.11 5.09 -26.78
CA PRO A 6 -29.20 5.71 -25.81
C PRO A 6 -28.47 4.66 -24.95
N VAL A 7 -27.16 4.81 -24.78
CA VAL A 7 -26.30 3.89 -24.04
C VAL A 7 -25.97 4.44 -22.66
N VAL A 8 -26.01 3.59 -21.63
CA VAL A 8 -25.40 3.83 -20.31
C VAL A 8 -24.26 2.84 -20.13
N THR A 9 -23.12 3.30 -19.64
CA THR A 9 -21.92 2.47 -19.45
C THR A 9 -21.81 1.95 -18.03
N SER A 10 -20.99 0.92 -17.85
CA SER A 10 -20.68 0.37 -16.52
C SER A 10 -20.01 1.37 -15.56
N LYS A 11 -19.56 2.54 -16.06
CA LYS A 11 -19.05 3.62 -15.19
C LYS A 11 -20.16 4.30 -14.37
N SER A 12 -21.42 4.11 -14.77
CA SER A 12 -22.57 4.34 -13.90
C SER A 12 -22.78 3.14 -12.99
N ILE A 13 -22.12 3.15 -11.83
CA ILE A 13 -22.13 2.06 -10.85
C ILE A 13 -23.57 1.62 -10.55
N GLY A 14 -23.84 0.33 -10.72
CA GLY A 14 -25.15 -0.28 -10.48
C GLY A 14 -26.22 0.00 -11.55
N LYS A 15 -25.93 0.80 -12.58
CA LYS A 15 -26.91 1.15 -13.63
C LYS A 15 -26.72 0.42 -14.95
N SER A 16 -25.55 -0.16 -15.22
CA SER A 16 -25.27 -0.84 -16.49
C SER A 16 -24.15 -1.88 -16.34
N TYR A 17 -24.22 -2.93 -17.17
CA TYR A 17 -23.20 -3.98 -17.28
C TYR A 17 -22.39 -3.82 -18.58
N LEU A 18 -22.66 -2.77 -19.35
CA LEU A 18 -22.04 -2.51 -20.63
C LEU A 18 -20.73 -1.74 -20.47
N GLN A 19 -19.61 -2.45 -20.55
CA GLN A 19 -18.29 -1.86 -20.43
C GLN A 19 -17.86 -1.23 -21.77
N LEU A 20 -17.21 -0.06 -21.72
CA LEU A 20 -16.74 0.66 -22.93
C LEU A 20 -15.84 -0.21 -23.82
N ARG A 21 -15.00 -1.05 -23.22
CA ARG A 21 -14.11 -1.96 -23.93
C ARG A 21 -14.84 -3.03 -24.75
N ASP A 22 -16.06 -3.38 -24.36
CA ASP A 22 -16.90 -4.36 -25.05
C ASP A 22 -17.87 -3.67 -26.03
N LEU A 23 -18.38 -2.49 -25.65
CA LEU A 23 -19.31 -1.68 -26.43
C LEU A 23 -18.84 -1.44 -27.88
N PHE A 24 -17.65 -0.87 -28.08
CA PHE A 24 -17.21 -0.48 -29.43
C PHE A 24 -16.91 -1.67 -30.36
N PRO A 25 -16.20 -2.74 -29.93
CA PRO A 25 -16.05 -3.95 -30.74
C PRO A 25 -17.38 -4.57 -31.16
N ILE A 26 -18.33 -4.68 -30.22
CA ILE A 26 -19.64 -5.26 -30.49
C ILE A 26 -20.44 -4.36 -31.43
N ALA A 27 -20.45 -3.04 -31.19
CA ALA A 27 -21.12 -2.07 -32.07
C ALA A 27 -20.61 -2.19 -33.51
N LYS A 28 -19.29 -2.28 -33.70
CA LYS A 28 -18.68 -2.47 -35.03
C LYS A 28 -19.09 -3.79 -35.68
N ARG A 29 -19.16 -4.88 -34.91
CA ARG A 29 -19.60 -6.21 -35.38
C ARG A 29 -21.04 -6.18 -35.93
N TYR A 30 -21.93 -5.39 -35.32
CA TYR A 30 -23.31 -5.21 -35.80
C TYR A 30 -23.47 -4.10 -36.86
N GLY A 31 -22.37 -3.47 -37.27
CA GLY A 31 -22.36 -2.46 -38.32
C GLY A 31 -22.85 -1.08 -37.90
N TYR A 32 -22.87 -0.79 -36.59
CA TYR A 32 -23.14 0.56 -36.10
C TYR A 32 -21.97 1.48 -36.43
N ASN A 33 -22.29 2.68 -36.90
CA ASN A 33 -21.33 3.74 -37.24
C ASN A 33 -21.47 4.98 -36.35
N CYS A 34 -22.44 4.96 -35.42
CA CYS A 34 -22.65 6.00 -34.43
C CYS A 34 -23.10 5.41 -33.11
N ILE A 35 -22.64 5.99 -31.99
CA ILE A 35 -23.10 5.63 -30.64
C ILE A 35 -23.54 6.89 -29.92
N VAL A 36 -24.72 6.83 -29.31
CA VAL A 36 -25.30 7.89 -28.46
C VAL A 36 -25.11 7.47 -27.01
N LEU A 37 -24.13 8.06 -26.33
CA LEU A 37 -23.94 7.95 -24.89
C LEU A 37 -24.89 8.92 -24.19
N SER A 38 -25.62 8.45 -23.18
CA SER A 38 -26.58 9.25 -22.44
C SER A 38 -26.44 8.96 -20.96
N GLU A 39 -25.79 9.86 -20.22
CA GLU A 39 -25.48 9.66 -18.80
C GLU A 39 -25.66 10.95 -17.99
N PRO A 40 -26.07 10.84 -16.71
CA PRO A 40 -26.17 11.99 -15.82
C PRO A 40 -24.83 12.45 -15.24
N HIS A 41 -23.75 11.70 -15.49
CA HIS A 41 -22.41 12.02 -15.02
C HIS A 41 -21.38 12.00 -16.15
N PRO A 42 -20.30 12.79 -16.06
CA PRO A 42 -19.27 12.88 -17.11
C PRO A 42 -18.13 11.85 -17.01
N ARG A 43 -18.22 10.87 -16.10
CA ARG A 43 -17.14 9.91 -15.80
C ARG A 43 -16.62 9.12 -17.01
N SER A 44 -17.51 8.78 -17.94
CA SER A 44 -17.19 7.96 -19.10
C SER A 44 -16.80 8.77 -20.35
N TRP A 45 -17.02 10.08 -20.36
CA TRP A 45 -16.97 10.89 -21.59
C TRP A 45 -15.60 10.86 -22.27
N VAL A 46 -14.52 10.99 -21.49
CA VAL A 46 -13.14 11.00 -22.01
C VAL A 46 -12.80 9.66 -22.66
N SER A 47 -12.90 8.56 -21.92
CA SER A 47 -12.73 7.21 -22.47
C SER A 47 -13.65 6.96 -23.66
N PHE A 48 -14.93 7.36 -23.59
CA PHE A 48 -15.87 7.16 -24.68
C PHE A 48 -15.41 7.83 -25.98
N ILE A 49 -14.96 9.10 -25.92
CA ILE A 49 -14.43 9.82 -27.08
C ILE A 49 -13.18 9.13 -27.63
N VAL A 50 -12.25 8.72 -26.76
CA VAL A 50 -11.00 8.03 -27.15
C VAL A 50 -11.30 6.70 -27.85
N TYR A 51 -12.22 5.90 -27.29
CA TYR A 51 -12.63 4.65 -27.93
C TYR A 51 -13.37 4.89 -29.25
N ALA A 52 -14.21 5.92 -29.34
CA ALA A 52 -14.90 6.28 -30.57
C ALA A 52 -13.92 6.61 -31.71
N GLN A 53 -12.90 7.42 -31.42
CA GLN A 53 -11.82 7.72 -32.34
C GLN A 53 -11.05 6.45 -32.74
N LYS A 54 -10.67 5.60 -31.77
CA LYS A 54 -9.95 4.34 -32.02
C LYS A 54 -10.71 3.40 -32.96
N TYR A 55 -12.03 3.28 -32.80
CA TYR A 55 -12.85 2.37 -33.60
C TYR A 55 -13.44 3.03 -34.86
N ARG A 56 -13.22 4.33 -35.07
CA ARG A 56 -13.80 5.16 -36.14
C ARG A 56 -15.33 5.12 -36.13
N ILE A 57 -15.92 5.25 -34.94
CA ILE A 57 -17.37 5.33 -34.73
C ILE A 57 -17.69 6.76 -34.31
N LYS A 58 -18.75 7.34 -34.88
CA LYS A 58 -19.19 8.71 -34.55
C LYS A 58 -19.71 8.77 -33.10
N PRO A 59 -19.11 9.60 -32.22
CA PRO A 59 -19.59 9.77 -30.85
C PRO A 59 -20.65 10.86 -30.76
N ILE A 60 -21.73 10.59 -30.02
CA ILE A 60 -22.73 11.57 -29.60
C ILE A 60 -22.87 11.43 -28.08
N ILE A 61 -22.89 12.56 -27.38
CA ILE A 61 -22.98 12.59 -25.92
C ILE A 61 -24.19 13.44 -25.54
N LEU A 62 -25.07 12.86 -24.74
CA LEU A 62 -26.19 13.51 -24.09
C LEU A 62 -25.89 13.60 -22.59
N TYR A 63 -25.85 14.82 -22.07
CA TYR A 63 -25.76 15.08 -20.65
C TYR A 63 -27.17 15.13 -20.05
N GLU A 64 -27.48 14.19 -19.16
CA GLU A 64 -28.80 14.09 -18.54
C GLU A 64 -28.86 14.86 -17.22
N THR A 65 -29.90 15.69 -17.08
CA THR A 65 -30.19 16.42 -15.85
C THR A 65 -31.66 16.25 -15.48
N ALA A 66 -32.06 16.73 -14.31
CA ALA A 66 -33.48 16.79 -13.93
C ALA A 66 -34.35 17.57 -14.93
N ASN A 67 -33.76 18.50 -15.69
CA ASN A 67 -34.47 19.37 -16.63
C ASN A 67 -34.51 18.82 -18.06
N GLY A 68 -33.83 17.70 -18.34
CA GLY A 68 -33.81 17.05 -19.66
C GLY A 68 -32.43 16.58 -20.11
N LYS A 69 -32.36 16.11 -21.36
CA LYS A 69 -31.14 15.61 -22.02
C LYS A 69 -30.57 16.69 -22.92
N TYR A 70 -29.30 17.05 -22.72
CA TYR A 70 -28.62 18.13 -23.44
C TYR A 70 -27.53 17.58 -24.34
N LEU A 71 -27.55 17.96 -25.62
CA LEU A 71 -26.56 17.54 -26.61
C LEU A 71 -25.24 18.29 -26.41
N LEU A 72 -24.15 17.53 -26.34
CA LEU A 72 -22.80 18.06 -26.43
C LEU A 72 -22.29 17.85 -27.86
N GLN A 73 -21.72 18.88 -28.50
CA GLN A 73 -21.16 18.77 -29.85
C GLN A 73 -19.67 19.09 -29.88
N THR A 74 -19.20 19.92 -28.95
CA THR A 74 -17.83 20.45 -28.93
C THR A 74 -17.16 20.30 -27.57
N ASN A 75 -15.85 20.54 -27.53
CA ASN A 75 -15.11 20.67 -26.27
C ASN A 75 -15.68 21.76 -25.34
N ASN A 76 -16.22 22.85 -25.89
CA ASN A 76 -16.83 23.93 -25.10
C ASN A 76 -18.15 23.49 -24.46
N ASP A 77 -18.92 22.64 -25.14
CA ASP A 77 -20.15 22.08 -24.58
C ASP A 77 -19.83 21.13 -23.43
N ILE A 78 -18.79 20.29 -23.58
CA ILE A 78 -18.27 19.44 -22.50
C ILE A 78 -17.88 20.30 -21.30
N ARG A 79 -17.14 21.40 -21.53
CA ARG A 79 -16.73 22.32 -20.48
C ARG A 79 -17.93 22.94 -19.76
N SER A 80 -18.92 23.40 -20.52
CA SER A 80 -20.15 24.00 -20.01
C SER A 80 -20.97 23.00 -19.20
N ALA A 81 -21.06 21.76 -19.66
CA ALA A 81 -21.74 20.68 -18.97
C ALA A 81 -21.02 20.26 -17.68
N ILE A 82 -19.69 20.21 -17.67
CA ILE A 82 -18.90 19.96 -16.46
C ILE A 82 -19.04 21.09 -15.45
N MET A 83 -19.02 22.35 -15.90
CA MET A 83 -19.28 23.51 -15.05
C MET A 83 -20.65 23.37 -14.37
N HIS A 84 -21.70 23.09 -15.15
CA HIS A 84 -23.03 22.84 -14.59
C HIS A 84 -23.04 21.66 -13.61
N TYR A 85 -22.41 20.53 -13.96
CA TYR A 85 -22.30 19.35 -13.09
C TYR A 85 -21.65 19.68 -11.74
N ASN A 86 -20.61 20.52 -11.74
CA ASN A 86 -19.93 20.99 -10.53
C ASN A 86 -20.67 22.12 -9.79
N GLY A 87 -21.84 22.55 -10.28
CA GLY A 87 -22.61 23.66 -9.71
C GLY A 87 -22.07 25.06 -10.04
N LEU A 88 -21.24 25.19 -11.09
CA LEU A 88 -20.81 26.47 -11.62
C LEU A 88 -21.77 26.94 -12.74
N GLY A 89 -22.52 28.00 -12.45
CA GLY A 89 -23.46 28.63 -13.39
C GLY A 89 -24.84 27.96 -13.39
N ASN A 90 -25.89 28.78 -13.53
CA ASN A 90 -27.27 28.33 -13.30
C ASN A 90 -27.98 27.82 -14.57
N ASN A 91 -27.51 28.15 -15.78
CA ASN A 91 -28.24 27.85 -17.02
C ASN A 91 -27.36 27.15 -18.07
N LEU A 92 -27.66 25.89 -18.36
CA LEU A 92 -27.16 25.14 -19.52
C LEU A 92 -27.74 25.73 -20.81
N ARG A 93 -26.95 26.53 -21.54
CA ARG A 93 -27.29 27.03 -22.88
C ARG A 93 -26.93 26.01 -23.96
N LEU A 94 -27.40 24.77 -23.80
CA LEU A 94 -27.16 23.67 -24.74
C LEU A 94 -28.47 23.22 -25.38
N LYS A 95 -28.38 22.63 -26.57
CA LYS A 95 -29.55 22.10 -27.28
C LYS A 95 -30.16 20.94 -26.48
N LYS A 96 -31.38 21.12 -26.00
CA LYS A 96 -32.17 20.04 -25.38
C LYS A 96 -32.66 19.09 -26.47
N ILE A 97 -32.55 17.79 -26.22
CA ILE A 97 -33.04 16.72 -27.07
C ILE A 97 -34.15 16.00 -26.32
N ASP A 98 -35.30 15.85 -26.97
CA ASP A 98 -36.38 15.00 -26.47
C ASP A 98 -36.17 13.59 -27.02
N LEU A 99 -35.86 12.65 -26.12
CA LEU A 99 -35.59 11.25 -26.47
C LEU A 99 -36.04 10.36 -25.32
N ASP A 100 -37.22 9.78 -25.47
CA ASP A 100 -37.80 8.85 -24.52
C ASP A 100 -37.69 7.42 -25.03
N LEU A 101 -36.53 6.80 -24.80
CA LEU A 101 -36.22 5.44 -25.21
C LEU A 101 -35.55 4.68 -24.04
N PRO A 102 -35.81 3.37 -23.89
CA PRO A 102 -35.11 2.56 -22.90
C PRO A 102 -33.62 2.47 -23.20
N TYR A 103 -32.80 2.39 -22.14
CA TYR A 103 -31.35 2.41 -22.26
C TYR A 103 -30.77 1.06 -22.66
N VAL A 104 -29.74 1.11 -23.50
CA VAL A 104 -28.87 -0.04 -23.75
C VAL A 104 -27.91 -0.20 -22.56
N LYS A 105 -28.15 -1.21 -21.74
CA LYS A 105 -27.36 -1.52 -20.51
C LYS A 105 -26.62 -2.86 -20.57
N TYR A 106 -26.96 -3.71 -21.55
CA TYR A 106 -26.42 -5.07 -21.64
C TYR A 106 -25.70 -5.31 -22.97
N PRO A 107 -24.56 -6.02 -22.97
CA PRO A 107 -23.86 -6.36 -24.21
C PRO A 107 -24.61 -7.45 -25.02
N THR A 108 -25.36 -8.33 -24.36
CA THR A 108 -26.04 -9.48 -24.99
C THR A 108 -27.39 -9.76 -24.31
N ASP A 109 -28.35 -10.33 -25.07
CA ASP A 109 -29.65 -10.79 -24.54
C ASP A 109 -29.51 -11.72 -23.34
N PHE A 110 -28.58 -12.68 -23.42
CA PHE A 110 -28.31 -13.64 -22.34
C PHE A 110 -28.12 -13.01 -20.95
N LEU A 111 -27.38 -11.90 -20.84
CA LEU A 111 -27.16 -11.24 -19.55
C LEU A 111 -28.42 -10.50 -19.08
N LYS A 112 -29.11 -9.82 -20.00
CA LYS A 112 -30.38 -9.15 -19.70
C LYS A 112 -31.37 -10.16 -19.10
N ASP A 113 -31.45 -11.36 -19.68
CA ASP A 113 -32.32 -12.44 -19.20
C ASP A 113 -31.90 -12.96 -17.81
N ILE A 114 -30.58 -13.13 -17.56
CA ILE A 114 -30.07 -13.53 -16.24
C ILE A 114 -30.47 -12.52 -15.15
N PHE A 115 -30.35 -11.22 -15.45
CA PHE A 115 -30.64 -10.16 -14.50
C PHE A 115 -32.13 -9.83 -14.38
N LYS A 116 -33.00 -10.45 -15.21
CA LYS A 116 -34.45 -10.23 -15.22
C LYS A 116 -34.82 -8.75 -15.34
N ASP A 117 -34.10 -8.02 -16.20
CA ASP A 117 -34.31 -6.59 -16.46
C ASP A 117 -34.96 -6.40 -17.83
N GLU A 118 -36.30 -6.40 -17.85
CA GLU A 118 -37.10 -6.31 -19.07
C GLU A 118 -37.24 -4.89 -19.63
N GLU A 119 -37.01 -3.87 -18.81
CA GLU A 119 -37.13 -2.45 -19.20
C GLU A 119 -35.91 -1.96 -20.01
N SER A 120 -34.83 -2.74 -20.01
CA SER A 120 -33.55 -2.33 -20.56
C SER A 120 -33.20 -3.11 -21.82
N LEU A 121 -32.41 -2.49 -22.69
CA LEU A 121 -32.05 -3.06 -23.98
C LEU A 121 -30.67 -3.73 -23.95
N CYS A 122 -30.50 -4.76 -24.77
CA CYS A 122 -29.17 -5.20 -25.19
C CYS A 122 -28.73 -4.43 -26.45
N ILE A 123 -27.45 -4.54 -26.84
CA ILE A 123 -26.93 -3.87 -28.05
C ILE A 123 -27.75 -4.23 -29.30
N LYS A 124 -28.17 -5.49 -29.46
CA LYS A 124 -28.93 -5.94 -30.64
C LYS A 124 -30.34 -5.36 -30.69
N ASP A 125 -30.99 -5.17 -29.54
CA ASP A 125 -32.35 -4.63 -29.46
C ASP A 125 -32.46 -3.18 -29.96
N SER A 126 -31.36 -2.41 -29.89
CA SER A 126 -31.32 -1.02 -30.36
C SER A 126 -31.61 -0.87 -31.86
N LEU A 127 -31.51 -1.96 -32.65
CA LEU A 127 -31.94 -1.97 -34.06
C LEU A 127 -33.43 -1.66 -34.25
N LYS A 128 -34.28 -1.89 -33.24
CA LYS A 128 -35.72 -1.61 -33.32
C LYS A 128 -36.03 -0.11 -33.37
N TYR A 129 -35.13 0.74 -32.85
CA TYR A 129 -35.36 2.17 -32.64
C TYR A 129 -34.58 3.08 -33.61
N GLN A 130 -34.22 2.59 -34.80
CA GLN A 130 -33.40 3.36 -35.75
C GLN A 130 -34.13 4.59 -36.30
N ASN A 131 -35.46 4.56 -36.39
CA ASN A 131 -36.26 5.68 -36.90
C ASN A 131 -36.23 6.86 -35.92
N GLU A 132 -36.40 6.58 -34.63
CA GLU A 132 -36.38 7.54 -33.53
C GLU A 132 -34.97 8.12 -33.34
N LEU A 133 -33.94 7.28 -33.48
CA LEU A 133 -32.54 7.72 -33.40
C LEU A 133 -32.07 8.51 -34.64
N SER A 134 -32.83 8.51 -35.74
CA SER A 134 -32.41 9.14 -36.99
C SER A 134 -32.13 10.65 -36.87
N ILE A 135 -32.70 11.31 -35.85
CA ILE A 135 -32.45 12.72 -35.48
C ILE A 135 -30.96 13.05 -35.30
N PHE A 136 -30.15 12.05 -34.97
CA PHE A 136 -28.72 12.17 -34.73
C PHE A 136 -27.87 12.03 -36.01
N SER A 137 -28.48 11.60 -37.13
CA SER A 137 -27.76 11.32 -38.38
C SER A 137 -27.01 12.56 -38.89
N ASN A 138 -27.67 13.72 -38.82
CA ASN A 138 -27.17 14.99 -39.36
C ASN A 138 -26.41 15.85 -38.33
N ILE A 139 -26.21 15.36 -37.11
CA ILE A 139 -25.53 16.12 -36.06
C ILE A 139 -24.02 15.95 -36.20
N GLU A 140 -23.26 17.01 -36.44
CA GLU A 140 -21.80 16.95 -36.41
C GLU A 140 -21.26 17.14 -34.99
N THR A 141 -20.22 16.38 -34.64
CA THR A 141 -19.54 16.45 -33.34
C THR A 141 -18.04 16.60 -33.55
N TYR A 142 -17.43 17.50 -32.77
CA TYR A 142 -16.05 17.93 -32.87
C TYR A 142 -15.39 17.86 -31.49
N TYR A 143 -15.02 16.65 -31.07
CA TYR A 143 -14.28 16.43 -29.83
C TYR A 143 -12.79 16.26 -30.10
N ASN A 144 -11.99 17.11 -29.47
CA ASN A 144 -10.53 17.02 -29.55
C ASN A 144 -9.93 16.97 -28.14
N ILE A 145 -9.69 15.76 -27.65
CA ILE A 145 -9.06 15.49 -26.36
C ILE A 145 -7.67 16.15 -26.26
N GLY A 146 -6.92 16.23 -27.37
CA GLY A 146 -5.61 16.90 -27.40
C GLY A 146 -5.68 18.41 -27.16
N ASN A 147 -6.81 19.05 -27.46
CA ASN A 147 -7.06 20.46 -27.19
C ASN A 147 -7.79 20.69 -25.85
N TYR A 148 -8.26 19.62 -25.18
CA TYR A 148 -8.85 19.66 -23.85
C TYR A 148 -7.80 19.29 -22.79
N ARG A 149 -6.61 19.86 -22.90
CA ARG A 149 -5.51 19.56 -21.98
C ARG A 149 -5.63 20.34 -20.69
N PHE A 150 -5.15 19.75 -19.60
CA PHE A 150 -4.98 20.46 -18.34
C PHE A 150 -3.76 21.36 -18.44
N ASP A 151 -3.91 22.60 -17.99
CA ASP A 151 -2.76 23.47 -17.78
C ASP A 151 -2.08 23.06 -16.47
N GLU A 152 -0.87 22.50 -16.59
CA GLU A 152 -0.02 22.22 -15.44
C GLU A 152 0.27 23.50 -14.67
N TYR A 153 0.29 23.39 -13.34
CA TYR A 153 0.66 24.50 -12.48
C TYR A 153 2.08 24.97 -12.81
N LYS A 154 2.24 26.28 -13.03
CA LYS A 154 3.54 26.89 -13.33
C LYS A 154 4.10 27.59 -12.10
N VAL A 155 5.27 27.17 -11.65
CA VAL A 155 6.01 27.86 -10.59
C VAL A 155 6.67 29.11 -11.19
N THR A 156 6.26 30.29 -10.76
CA THR A 156 6.82 31.58 -11.23
C THR A 156 7.65 32.30 -10.19
N ASP A 157 7.70 31.77 -8.96
CA ASP A 157 8.28 32.46 -7.81
C ASP A 157 9.83 32.43 -7.81
N TYR A 158 10.44 31.45 -8.49
CA TYR A 158 11.90 31.27 -8.57
C TYR A 158 12.30 30.27 -9.69
N ASN A 159 13.56 30.35 -10.14
CA ASN A 159 14.14 29.42 -11.11
C ASN A 159 15.08 28.40 -10.44
N LEU A 160 15.32 27.27 -11.13
CA LEU A 160 16.23 26.22 -10.68
C LEU A 160 17.65 26.72 -10.36
N THR A 161 18.19 27.60 -11.20
CA THR A 161 19.55 28.13 -11.05
C THR A 161 19.69 29.07 -9.85
N ASP A 162 18.64 29.83 -9.55
CA ASP A 162 18.65 30.84 -8.48
C ASP A 162 18.54 30.18 -7.09
N THR A 163 18.07 28.93 -7.07
CA THR A 163 17.81 28.15 -5.85
C THR A 163 19.06 27.49 -5.28
N ILE A 164 20.15 27.35 -6.06
CA ILE A 164 21.32 26.55 -5.67
C ILE A 164 22.58 27.40 -5.62
N SER A 165 23.14 27.57 -4.42
CA SER A 165 24.47 28.16 -4.24
C SER A 165 25.56 27.21 -4.75
N GLN A 166 26.42 27.70 -5.64
CA GLN A 166 27.56 26.95 -6.18
C GLN A 166 28.88 27.20 -5.44
N LYS A 167 28.89 28.10 -4.44
CA LYS A 167 30.12 28.58 -3.79
C LYS A 167 30.87 27.46 -3.06
N ASP A 168 30.15 26.56 -2.41
CA ASP A 168 30.71 25.51 -1.53
C ASP A 168 30.75 24.12 -2.18
N LEU A 169 30.57 24.03 -3.49
CA LEU A 169 30.57 22.75 -4.21
C LEU A 169 31.98 22.36 -4.65
N THR A 170 32.32 21.08 -4.47
CA THR A 170 33.51 20.45 -5.04
C THR A 170 33.47 20.45 -6.57
N PHE A 171 34.62 20.17 -7.21
CA PHE A 171 34.70 20.11 -8.67
C PHE A 171 33.77 19.04 -9.27
N GLU A 172 33.69 17.86 -8.63
CA GLU A 172 32.83 16.77 -9.07
C GLU A 172 31.35 17.13 -8.94
N GLU A 173 30.94 17.73 -7.82
CA GLU A 173 29.57 18.21 -7.61
C GLU A 173 29.17 19.26 -8.66
N LYS A 174 30.05 20.22 -8.96
CA LYS A 174 29.79 21.24 -10.00
C LYS A 174 29.60 20.60 -11.37
N ARG A 175 30.49 19.68 -11.75
CA ARG A 175 30.41 18.96 -13.02
C ARG A 175 29.11 18.16 -13.12
N ARG A 176 28.72 17.45 -12.06
CA ARG A 176 27.47 16.67 -12.02
C ARG A 176 26.25 17.59 -12.13
N LEU A 177 26.22 18.68 -11.36
CA LEU A 177 25.12 19.65 -11.38
C LEU A 177 24.91 20.26 -12.77
N SER A 178 25.98 20.72 -13.43
CA SER A 178 25.89 21.30 -14.79
C SER A 178 25.32 20.30 -15.79
N TYR A 179 25.79 19.05 -15.76
CA TYR A 179 25.29 17.99 -16.63
C TYR A 179 23.80 17.68 -16.41
N GLU A 180 23.37 17.57 -15.15
CA GLU A 180 21.96 17.30 -14.83
C GLU A 180 21.04 18.47 -15.28
N LEU A 181 21.47 19.71 -15.06
CA LEU A 181 20.74 20.91 -15.49
C LEU A 181 20.56 20.95 -17.01
N ASP A 182 21.59 20.61 -17.79
CA ASP A 182 21.51 20.59 -19.25
C ASP A 182 20.50 19.55 -19.76
N ILE A 183 20.48 18.35 -19.16
CA ILE A 183 19.52 17.31 -19.54
C ILE A 183 18.09 17.70 -19.17
N ILE A 184 17.89 18.26 -17.98
CA ILE A 184 16.57 18.68 -17.50
C ILE A 184 15.98 19.78 -18.39
N LYS A 185 16.80 20.74 -18.82
CA LYS A 185 16.42 21.77 -19.80
C LYS A 185 16.00 21.17 -21.13
N LYS A 186 16.80 20.25 -21.68
CA LYS A 186 16.49 19.56 -22.95
C LYS A 186 15.16 18.80 -22.87
N LEU A 187 14.89 18.15 -21.74
CA LEU A 187 13.67 17.37 -21.52
C LEU A 187 12.46 18.21 -21.10
N LYS A 188 12.64 19.50 -20.80
CA LYS A 188 11.58 20.44 -20.37
C LYS A 188 10.81 20.00 -19.11
N VAL A 189 11.52 19.41 -18.14
CA VAL A 189 10.94 18.89 -16.89
C VAL A 189 11.20 19.79 -15.67
N GLU A 190 11.68 21.00 -15.92
CA GLU A 190 12.04 21.98 -14.89
C GLU A 190 10.87 22.33 -13.98
N ASN A 191 9.72 22.67 -14.59
CA ASN A 191 8.52 23.07 -13.86
C ASN A 191 7.96 21.95 -12.97
N TYR A 192 8.07 20.69 -13.43
CA TYR A 192 7.68 19.52 -12.63
C TYR A 192 8.54 19.42 -11.36
N ILE A 193 9.88 19.50 -11.49
CA ILE A 193 10.81 19.44 -10.36
C ILE A 193 10.57 20.60 -9.38
N LEU A 194 10.34 21.82 -9.89
CA LEU A 194 10.03 22.99 -9.06
C LEU A 194 8.70 22.82 -8.31
N THR A 195 7.69 22.21 -8.93
CA THR A 195 6.41 21.93 -8.27
C THR A 195 6.59 20.93 -7.14
N VAL A 196 7.37 19.86 -7.36
CA VAL A 196 7.75 18.90 -6.32
C VAL A 196 8.51 19.59 -5.18
N LYS A 197 9.46 20.47 -5.50
CA LYS A 197 10.18 21.27 -4.50
C LYS A 197 9.22 22.09 -3.65
N LYS A 198 8.27 22.79 -4.27
CA LYS A 198 7.25 23.59 -3.57
C LYS A 198 6.44 22.71 -2.61
N ILE A 199 6.03 21.51 -3.03
CA ILE A 199 5.34 20.54 -2.14
C ILE A 199 6.19 20.19 -0.91
N VAL A 200 7.48 19.90 -1.13
CA VAL A 200 8.41 19.56 -0.04
C VAL A 200 8.66 20.74 0.89
N ASP A 201 8.79 21.96 0.35
CA ASP A 201 8.95 23.18 1.15
C ASP A 201 7.70 23.46 2.00
N THR A 202 6.50 23.29 1.44
CA THR A 202 5.24 23.41 2.19
C THR A 202 5.20 22.38 3.32
N ALA A 203 5.63 21.14 3.09
CA ALA A 203 5.71 20.12 4.14
C ALA A 203 6.67 20.54 5.27
N LYS A 204 7.89 20.97 4.92
CA LYS A 204 8.89 21.44 5.89
C LYS A 204 8.40 22.63 6.71
N LYS A 205 7.80 23.63 6.07
CA LYS A 205 7.23 24.82 6.73
C LYS A 205 6.14 24.48 7.75
N ASN A 206 5.42 23.38 7.54
CA ASN A 206 4.35 22.91 8.44
C ASN A 206 4.84 21.82 9.42
N GLY A 207 6.15 21.57 9.54
CA GLY A 207 6.70 20.56 10.45
C GLY A 207 6.29 19.12 10.09
N ILE A 208 6.04 18.85 8.81
CA ILE A 208 5.63 17.55 8.29
C ILE A 208 6.87 16.83 7.75
N SER A 209 7.14 15.64 8.29
CA SER A 209 8.30 14.85 7.90
C SER A 209 8.14 14.29 6.48
N VAL A 210 9.19 14.47 5.68
CA VAL A 210 9.35 13.91 4.34
C VAL A 210 10.49 12.89 4.40
N GLY A 211 10.31 11.73 3.79
CA GLY A 211 11.33 10.69 3.75
C GLY A 211 12.62 11.10 3.03
N PRO A 212 13.69 10.29 3.13
CA PRO A 212 14.98 10.56 2.49
C PRO A 212 14.93 10.56 0.96
N GLY A 213 13.86 10.00 0.38
CA GLY A 213 13.61 9.90 -1.05
C GLY A 213 13.23 8.48 -1.44
N ARG A 214 12.73 8.30 -2.66
CA ARG A 214 12.27 7.01 -3.18
C ARG A 214 12.60 6.88 -4.66
N GLY A 215 12.90 5.64 -5.07
CA GLY A 215 13.03 5.31 -6.49
C GLY A 215 14.31 5.88 -7.10
N SER A 216 14.29 6.18 -8.40
CA SER A 216 15.47 6.73 -9.07
C SER A 216 15.72 8.20 -8.76
N ALA A 217 14.75 8.96 -8.26
CA ALA A 217 14.91 10.39 -7.99
C ALA A 217 16.10 10.69 -7.07
N VAL A 218 16.42 9.74 -6.17
CA VAL A 218 17.57 9.77 -5.26
C VAL A 218 18.91 9.85 -6.00
N GLY A 219 19.00 9.38 -7.25
CA GLY A 219 20.21 9.42 -8.06
C GLY A 219 20.54 10.80 -8.67
N SER A 220 19.70 11.82 -8.48
CA SER A 220 19.92 13.17 -8.97
C SER A 220 20.52 14.08 -7.90
N PHE A 221 21.68 14.64 -8.22
CA PHE A 221 22.37 15.60 -7.36
C PHE A 221 21.62 16.93 -7.28
N LEU A 222 20.99 17.35 -8.37
CA LEU A 222 20.12 18.52 -8.38
C LEU A 222 18.94 18.37 -7.40
N VAL A 223 18.22 17.25 -7.49
CA VAL A 223 17.05 16.96 -6.63
C VAL A 223 17.46 16.91 -5.15
N TYR A 224 18.66 16.38 -4.86
CA TYR A 224 19.27 16.42 -3.53
C TYR A 224 19.56 17.86 -3.06
N LYS A 225 20.20 18.70 -3.89
CA LYS A 225 20.50 20.10 -3.51
C LYS A 225 19.26 20.97 -3.37
N LEU A 226 18.17 20.65 -4.08
CA LEU A 226 16.86 21.29 -3.88
C LEU A 226 16.19 20.84 -2.56
N GLY A 227 16.74 19.84 -1.89
CA GLY A 227 16.23 19.27 -0.64
C GLY A 227 14.97 18.45 -0.82
N ILE A 228 14.67 17.99 -2.05
CA ILE A 228 13.57 17.07 -2.35
C ILE A 228 13.94 15.66 -1.87
N THR A 229 15.15 15.21 -2.19
CA THR A 229 15.77 14.03 -1.58
C THR A 229 16.82 14.49 -0.57
N LYS A 230 17.16 13.62 0.39
CA LYS A 230 18.09 13.95 1.48
C LYS A 230 19.40 13.15 1.42
N VAL A 231 19.52 12.21 0.48
CA VAL A 231 20.73 11.39 0.27
C VAL A 231 21.59 12.02 -0.82
N ASN A 232 22.90 12.16 -0.55
CA ASN A 232 23.86 12.63 -1.55
C ASN A 232 24.18 11.50 -2.56
N PRO A 233 23.79 11.62 -3.84
CA PRO A 233 24.00 10.53 -4.80
C PRO A 233 25.46 10.29 -5.18
N ILE A 234 26.33 11.29 -5.05
CA ILE A 234 27.74 11.17 -5.43
C ILE A 234 28.48 10.26 -4.44
N GLU A 235 28.17 10.37 -3.15
CA GLU A 235 28.75 9.55 -2.08
C GLU A 235 28.51 8.05 -2.28
N TYR A 236 27.35 7.67 -2.84
CA TYR A 236 26.95 6.28 -3.03
C TYR A 236 27.08 5.77 -4.48
N ASP A 237 27.74 6.54 -5.37
CA ASP A 237 27.91 6.24 -6.80
C ASP A 237 26.54 5.96 -7.49
N LEU A 238 25.54 6.82 -7.24
CA LEU A 238 24.21 6.70 -7.82
C LEU A 238 24.12 7.37 -9.20
N LEU A 239 23.45 6.70 -10.14
CA LEU A 239 23.41 7.12 -11.55
C LEU A 239 22.18 8.00 -11.85
N PHE A 240 22.42 9.20 -12.38
CA PHE A 240 21.38 10.14 -12.79
C PHE A 240 20.62 9.63 -14.01
N GLU A 241 21.29 8.95 -14.93
CA GLU A 241 20.70 8.42 -16.17
C GLU A 241 19.59 7.41 -15.90
N ARG A 242 19.63 6.78 -14.72
CA ARG A 242 18.54 5.91 -14.27
C ARG A 242 17.28 6.73 -14.00
N PHE A 243 17.41 7.93 -13.44
CA PHE A 243 16.34 8.89 -13.19
C PHE A 243 15.85 9.56 -14.47
N LEU A 244 16.74 10.22 -15.19
CA LEU A 244 16.43 10.95 -16.42
C LEU A 244 17.41 10.58 -17.52
N ASN A 245 16.88 10.24 -18.68
CA ASN A 245 17.68 9.84 -19.83
C ASN A 245 17.14 10.56 -21.07
N GLU A 246 18.01 11.24 -21.81
CA GLU A 246 17.65 12.01 -23.00
C GLU A 246 17.06 11.16 -24.13
N TYR A 247 17.38 9.87 -24.18
CA TYR A 247 16.80 8.93 -25.15
C TYR A 247 15.41 8.42 -24.73
N ARG A 248 14.87 8.89 -23.59
CA ARG A 248 13.52 8.58 -23.11
C ARG A 248 12.67 9.85 -23.17
N HIS A 249 11.54 9.77 -23.86
CA HIS A 249 10.50 10.81 -23.85
C HIS A 249 9.45 10.59 -22.73
N GLU A 250 9.84 9.92 -21.64
CA GLU A 250 8.99 9.67 -20.48
C GLU A 250 9.29 10.73 -19.42
N LEU A 251 8.25 11.26 -18.76
CA LEU A 251 8.42 12.20 -17.65
C LEU A 251 9.04 11.53 -16.42
N PRO A 252 9.81 12.27 -15.62
CA PRO A 252 10.34 11.77 -14.35
C PRO A 252 9.21 11.49 -13.37
N ASP A 253 9.37 10.43 -12.60
CA ASP A 253 8.45 10.05 -11.51
C ASP A 253 9.16 10.29 -10.17
N ILE A 254 8.74 11.33 -9.44
CA ILE A 254 9.26 11.64 -8.09
C ILE A 254 8.17 11.36 -7.06
N ASP A 255 8.24 10.18 -6.47
CA ASP A 255 7.41 9.76 -5.35
C ASP A 255 7.90 10.40 -4.04
N LEU A 256 6.97 10.98 -3.27
CA LEU A 256 7.26 11.55 -1.96
C LEU A 256 6.66 10.69 -0.84
N ASP A 257 7.50 10.18 0.05
CA ASP A 257 7.06 9.52 1.28
C ASP A 257 6.82 10.58 2.38
N ILE A 258 5.58 10.65 2.89
CA ILE A 258 5.14 11.62 3.90
C ILE A 258 4.65 10.89 5.15
N ASP A 259 4.85 11.51 6.32
CA ASP A 259 4.24 11.11 7.58
C ASP A 259 2.73 10.82 7.42
N ALA A 260 2.34 9.58 7.70
CA ALA A 260 0.99 9.08 7.45
C ALA A 260 -0.09 9.85 8.21
N GLU A 261 0.19 10.26 9.46
CA GLU A 261 -0.74 11.03 10.30
C GLU A 261 -0.90 12.47 9.81
N LYS A 262 0.10 13.00 9.09
CA LYS A 262 0.16 14.40 8.63
C LYS A 262 -0.06 14.59 7.13
N ARG A 263 -0.26 13.51 6.37
CA ARG A 263 -0.53 13.59 4.93
C ARG A 263 -1.73 14.48 4.59
N VAL A 264 -2.83 14.35 5.34
CA VAL A 264 -4.04 15.16 5.12
C VAL A 264 -3.76 16.64 5.42
N ASP A 265 -3.01 16.93 6.49
CA ASP A 265 -2.60 18.28 6.86
C ASP A 265 -1.74 18.93 5.75
N LEU A 266 -0.84 18.15 5.14
CA LEU A 266 -0.06 18.60 3.98
C LEU A 266 -0.96 18.98 2.80
N ILE A 267 -1.91 18.12 2.44
CA ILE A 267 -2.81 18.41 1.31
C ILE A 267 -3.62 19.70 1.57
N LYS A 268 -4.09 19.90 2.81
CA LYS A 268 -4.77 21.14 3.22
C LYS A 268 -3.85 22.37 3.14
N ALA A 269 -2.59 22.24 3.55
CA ALA A 269 -1.62 23.31 3.43
C ALA A 269 -1.34 23.66 1.95
N LEU A 270 -1.21 22.65 1.09
CA LEU A 270 -1.08 22.85 -0.35
C LEU A 270 -2.32 23.53 -0.94
N GLN A 271 -3.54 23.15 -0.52
CA GLN A 271 -4.77 23.83 -0.98
C GLN A 271 -4.75 25.33 -0.67
N LYS A 272 -4.21 25.73 0.48
CA LYS A 272 -4.07 27.15 0.84
C LYS A 272 -3.04 27.87 -0.03
N GLU A 273 -1.92 27.23 -0.36
CA GLU A 273 -0.82 27.85 -1.12
C GLU A 273 -1.05 27.86 -2.64
N PHE A 274 -1.62 26.80 -3.21
CA PHE A 274 -1.89 26.69 -4.64
C PHE A 274 -3.29 27.20 -5.02
N GLY A 275 -4.27 27.07 -4.11
CA GLY A 275 -5.68 27.42 -4.31
C GLY A 275 -6.60 26.20 -4.15
N GLU A 276 -7.70 26.38 -3.41
CA GLU A 276 -8.57 25.28 -2.96
C GLU A 276 -9.10 24.40 -4.09
N ASN A 277 -9.48 25.01 -5.21
CA ASN A 277 -10.05 24.32 -6.39
C ASN A 277 -9.00 24.02 -7.48
N LYS A 278 -7.71 24.21 -7.19
CA LYS A 278 -6.60 23.90 -8.09
C LYS A 278 -5.91 22.57 -7.75
N ILE A 279 -6.28 22.00 -6.60
CA ILE A 279 -5.75 20.73 -6.12
C ILE A 279 -6.89 19.72 -6.01
N SER A 280 -6.62 18.48 -6.42
CA SER A 280 -7.59 17.40 -6.28
C SER A 280 -6.92 16.04 -6.12
N GLN A 281 -7.56 15.15 -5.36
CA GLN A 281 -7.25 13.73 -5.34
C GLN A 281 -7.92 13.00 -6.50
N ILE A 282 -7.39 11.86 -6.88
CA ILE A 282 -7.88 11.08 -8.03
C ILE A 282 -8.87 10.00 -7.56
N ARG A 283 -10.02 9.87 -8.21
CA ARG A 283 -10.92 8.72 -7.99
C ARG A 283 -10.30 7.43 -8.52
N THR A 284 -10.52 6.35 -7.81
CA THR A 284 -10.23 4.98 -8.27
C THR A 284 -11.45 4.12 -8.09
N TYR A 285 -11.67 3.19 -9.02
CA TYR A 285 -12.77 2.25 -8.93
C TYR A 285 -12.24 0.84 -8.71
N SER A 286 -12.78 0.19 -7.68
CA SER A 286 -12.53 -1.23 -7.48
C SER A 286 -13.36 -2.01 -8.51
N THR A 287 -12.68 -2.84 -9.29
CA THR A 287 -13.31 -3.67 -10.32
C THR A 287 -13.44 -5.11 -9.85
N MET A 288 -14.51 -5.78 -10.23
CA MET A 288 -14.69 -7.22 -10.00
C MET A 288 -13.54 -8.02 -10.62
N LYS A 289 -12.71 -8.64 -9.77
CA LYS A 289 -11.61 -9.53 -10.18
C LYS A 289 -12.12 -10.96 -10.40
N ILE A 290 -11.29 -11.82 -11.00
CA ILE A 290 -11.61 -13.21 -11.37
C ILE A 290 -12.45 -13.94 -10.30
N LYS A 291 -11.94 -14.04 -9.06
CA LYS A 291 -12.64 -14.76 -7.98
C LYS A 291 -14.02 -14.17 -7.67
N SER A 292 -14.14 -12.85 -7.64
CA SER A 292 -15.42 -12.17 -7.41
C SER A 292 -16.38 -12.34 -8.59
N ALA A 293 -15.85 -12.34 -9.82
CA ALA A 293 -16.64 -12.54 -11.04
C ALA A 293 -17.18 -13.96 -11.14
N LEU A 294 -16.36 -14.96 -10.82
CA LEU A 294 -16.79 -16.36 -10.74
C LEU A 294 -17.87 -16.53 -9.67
N LYS A 295 -17.61 -16.07 -8.44
CA LYS A 295 -18.59 -16.15 -7.34
C LYS A 295 -19.91 -15.45 -7.70
N LYS A 296 -19.86 -14.31 -8.39
CA LYS A 296 -21.08 -13.61 -8.81
C LYS A 296 -21.82 -14.37 -9.91
N ALA A 297 -21.11 -15.01 -10.84
CA ALA A 297 -21.73 -15.90 -11.82
C ALA A 297 -22.40 -17.11 -11.16
N GLU A 298 -21.79 -17.69 -10.12
CA GLU A 298 -22.41 -18.79 -9.33
C GLU A 298 -23.73 -18.36 -8.69
N GLU A 299 -23.73 -17.19 -8.05
CA GLU A 299 -24.92 -16.60 -7.42
C GLU A 299 -26.04 -16.36 -8.43
N LEU A 300 -25.71 -15.80 -9.60
CA LEU A 300 -26.69 -15.46 -10.64
C LEU A 300 -27.26 -16.69 -11.35
N LEU A 301 -26.44 -17.72 -11.56
CA LEU A 301 -26.83 -18.92 -12.30
C LEU A 301 -27.35 -20.05 -11.40
N GLY A 302 -27.15 -19.96 -10.08
CA GLY A 302 -27.61 -20.95 -9.11
C GLY A 302 -26.81 -22.25 -9.10
N TYR A 303 -25.62 -22.29 -9.68
CA TYR A 303 -24.72 -23.45 -9.64
C TYR A 303 -23.24 -23.05 -9.62
N ASN A 304 -22.42 -23.90 -9.01
CA ASN A 304 -20.97 -23.74 -8.93
C ASN A 304 -20.25 -24.62 -9.97
N LEU A 305 -19.14 -24.12 -10.51
CA LEU A 305 -18.15 -24.90 -11.23
C LEU A 305 -16.80 -24.75 -10.53
N GLU A 306 -16.18 -25.87 -10.12
CA GLU A 306 -14.84 -25.89 -9.50
C GLU A 306 -13.74 -25.59 -10.53
N ALA A 307 -13.75 -24.39 -11.10
CA ALA A 307 -12.79 -23.97 -12.11
C ALA A 307 -11.58 -23.31 -11.45
N LYS A 308 -10.42 -23.97 -11.49
CA LYS A 308 -9.14 -23.37 -11.08
C LYS A 308 -8.59 -22.44 -12.17
N ILE A 309 -9.17 -21.26 -12.29
CA ILE A 309 -8.68 -20.19 -13.18
C ILE A 309 -7.84 -19.20 -12.36
N ASN A 310 -6.53 -19.17 -12.63
CA ASN A 310 -5.59 -18.25 -12.00
C ASN A 310 -5.20 -17.05 -12.90
N THR A 311 -5.59 -17.09 -14.18
CA THR A 311 -5.36 -16.02 -15.17
C THR A 311 -6.68 -15.30 -15.48
N PRO A 312 -6.67 -14.05 -15.99
CA PRO A 312 -7.90 -13.33 -16.34
C PRO A 312 -8.84 -14.16 -17.23
N ILE A 313 -10.13 -14.11 -16.95
CA ILE A 313 -11.15 -14.90 -17.68
C ILE A 313 -11.11 -14.54 -19.17
N ARG A 314 -10.86 -13.25 -19.45
CA ARG A 314 -10.69 -12.68 -20.80
C ARG A 314 -9.36 -13.00 -21.50
N SER A 315 -8.45 -13.76 -20.90
CA SER A 315 -7.17 -14.11 -21.54
C SER A 315 -7.40 -15.02 -22.75
N LYS A 316 -6.56 -14.88 -23.79
CA LYS A 316 -6.65 -15.73 -25.01
C LYS A 316 -6.62 -17.22 -24.67
N GLU A 317 -5.76 -17.60 -23.72
CA GLU A 317 -5.64 -18.96 -23.21
C GLU A 317 -6.98 -19.50 -22.66
N ASN A 318 -7.66 -18.73 -21.82
CA ASN A 318 -8.94 -19.14 -21.25
C ASN A 318 -10.08 -19.13 -22.28
N ILE A 319 -10.10 -18.13 -23.17
CA ILE A 319 -11.08 -18.07 -24.26
C ILE A 319 -11.00 -19.30 -25.17
N ASP A 320 -9.79 -19.75 -25.50
CA ASP A 320 -9.61 -20.94 -26.32
C ASP A 320 -10.06 -22.22 -25.59
N LYS A 321 -9.79 -22.32 -24.28
CA LYS A 321 -10.31 -23.41 -23.44
C LYS A 321 -11.84 -23.43 -23.38
N PHE A 322 -12.51 -22.27 -23.45
CA PHE A 322 -13.97 -22.20 -23.39
C PHE A 322 -14.68 -22.83 -24.59
N LYS A 323 -14.00 -22.99 -25.74
CA LYS A 323 -14.60 -23.55 -26.96
C LYS A 323 -15.00 -25.02 -26.80
N SER A 324 -14.21 -25.79 -26.06
CA SER A 324 -14.41 -27.23 -25.84
C SER A 324 -15.30 -27.58 -24.65
N LEU A 325 -15.80 -26.59 -23.90
CA LEU A 325 -16.62 -26.81 -22.72
C LEU A 325 -18.09 -27.17 -23.05
N SER A 326 -18.77 -27.80 -22.09
CA SER A 326 -20.21 -28.05 -22.15
C SER A 326 -21.01 -26.74 -22.22
N GLN A 327 -22.27 -26.82 -22.65
CA GLN A 327 -23.11 -25.62 -22.76
C GLN A 327 -23.31 -24.92 -21.41
N LYS A 328 -23.46 -25.70 -20.33
CA LYS A 328 -23.60 -25.17 -18.96
C LYS A 328 -22.35 -24.41 -18.52
N GLU A 329 -21.17 -24.96 -18.80
CA GLU A 329 -19.89 -24.31 -18.48
C GLU A 329 -19.65 -23.06 -19.33
N LYS A 330 -19.98 -23.10 -20.63
CA LYS A 330 -19.91 -21.94 -21.52
C LYS A 330 -20.75 -20.78 -20.98
N THR A 331 -21.99 -21.05 -20.62
CA THR A 331 -22.91 -20.08 -20.00
C THR A 331 -22.29 -19.42 -18.77
N PHE A 332 -21.72 -20.22 -17.88
CA PHE A 332 -21.05 -19.73 -16.68
C PHE A 332 -19.85 -18.81 -16.99
N PHE A 333 -18.95 -19.26 -17.86
CA PHE A 333 -17.77 -18.46 -18.20
C PHE A 333 -18.10 -17.23 -19.03
N TYR A 334 -19.15 -17.25 -19.85
CA TYR A 334 -19.64 -16.05 -20.55
C TYR A 334 -20.19 -15.02 -19.56
N ALA A 335 -20.97 -15.44 -18.56
CA ALA A 335 -21.41 -14.54 -17.50
C ALA A 335 -20.20 -13.92 -16.77
N ALA A 336 -19.26 -14.76 -16.32
CA ALA A 336 -18.07 -14.29 -15.63
C ALA A 336 -17.16 -13.40 -16.50
N TYR A 337 -17.07 -13.66 -17.82
CA TYR A 337 -16.32 -12.84 -18.78
C TYR A 337 -16.84 -11.40 -18.82
N TYR A 338 -18.16 -11.21 -18.89
CA TYR A 338 -18.75 -9.87 -18.93
C TYR A 338 -18.81 -9.19 -17.56
N LEU A 339 -18.85 -9.96 -16.47
CA LEU A 339 -18.80 -9.43 -15.10
C LEU A 339 -17.38 -9.01 -14.67
N GLU A 340 -16.36 -9.71 -15.15
CA GLU A 340 -14.97 -9.35 -14.89
C GLU A 340 -14.72 -7.90 -15.35
N GLY A 341 -14.17 -7.07 -14.46
CA GLY A 341 -13.83 -5.67 -14.72
C GLY A 341 -14.95 -4.65 -14.48
N ILE A 342 -16.16 -5.06 -14.12
CA ILE A 342 -17.22 -4.11 -13.72
C ILE A 342 -16.84 -3.43 -12.41
N GLU A 343 -17.10 -2.13 -12.33
CA GLU A 343 -16.85 -1.31 -11.14
C GLU A 343 -17.89 -1.62 -10.05
N VAL A 344 -17.42 -1.93 -8.84
CA VAL A 344 -18.27 -2.37 -7.71
C VAL A 344 -18.24 -1.44 -6.50
N ALA A 345 -17.15 -0.67 -6.34
CA ALA A 345 -17.06 0.34 -5.27
C ALA A 345 -16.08 1.44 -5.65
N GLU A 346 -16.34 2.63 -5.10
CA GLU A 346 -15.53 3.83 -5.27
C GLU A 346 -14.48 3.93 -4.16
N SER A 347 -13.29 4.40 -4.50
CA SER A 347 -12.22 4.70 -3.55
C SER A 347 -11.40 5.89 -4.04
N VAL A 348 -10.54 6.43 -3.20
CA VAL A 348 -9.61 7.51 -3.56
C VAL A 348 -8.22 6.92 -3.80
N HIS A 349 -7.52 7.42 -4.82
CA HIS A 349 -6.15 7.02 -5.10
C HIS A 349 -5.28 7.27 -3.87
N ALA A 350 -4.60 6.22 -3.39
CA ALA A 350 -3.88 6.25 -2.12
C ALA A 350 -2.80 7.35 -2.07
N ALA A 351 -2.18 7.67 -3.20
CA ALA A 351 -1.07 8.63 -3.28
C ALA A 351 -1.32 9.88 -4.14
N GLY A 352 -2.23 9.83 -5.12
CA GLY A 352 -2.13 10.66 -6.32
C GLY A 352 -2.83 11.99 -6.13
N LEU A 353 -2.09 13.07 -6.35
CA LEU A 353 -2.56 14.45 -6.28
C LEU A 353 -2.39 15.12 -7.65
N ILE A 354 -3.41 15.83 -8.08
CA ILE A 354 -3.37 16.70 -9.26
C ILE A 354 -3.21 18.13 -8.77
N ILE A 355 -2.33 18.87 -9.44
CA ILE A 355 -2.15 20.30 -9.23
C ILE A 355 -2.29 20.99 -10.58
N SER A 356 -3.28 21.87 -10.70
CA SER A 356 -3.63 22.58 -11.92
C SER A 356 -3.31 24.07 -11.79
N GLN A 357 -2.99 24.74 -12.91
CA GLN A 357 -2.88 26.19 -12.94
C GLN A 357 -4.24 26.89 -12.77
N ASN A 358 -5.29 26.26 -13.31
CA ASN A 358 -6.65 26.79 -13.38
C ASN A 358 -7.59 26.07 -12.40
N ASP A 359 -8.74 26.68 -12.14
CA ASP A 359 -9.80 26.07 -11.31
C ASP A 359 -10.36 24.80 -11.99
N LEU A 360 -10.12 23.66 -11.35
CA LEU A 360 -10.50 22.33 -11.83
C LEU A 360 -12.02 22.20 -12.05
N ARG A 361 -12.85 22.93 -11.27
CA ARG A 361 -14.30 22.90 -11.42
C ARG A 361 -14.77 23.37 -12.80
N THR A 362 -13.92 24.11 -13.51
CA THR A 362 -14.27 24.66 -14.83
C THR A 362 -14.05 23.69 -15.98
N PHE A 363 -13.39 22.55 -15.78
CA PHE A 363 -13.08 21.60 -16.87
C PHE A 363 -12.91 20.14 -16.43
N SER A 364 -13.05 19.84 -15.14
CA SER A 364 -13.00 18.47 -14.61
C SER A 364 -14.20 18.18 -13.73
N PRO A 365 -14.81 17.00 -13.79
CA PRO A 365 -15.85 16.64 -12.85
C PRO A 365 -15.28 16.37 -11.47
N LEU A 366 -15.79 17.07 -10.46
CA LEU A 366 -15.32 16.98 -9.08
C LEU A 366 -16.45 16.56 -8.15
N GLU A 367 -16.15 15.63 -7.25
CA GLU A 367 -16.94 15.44 -6.05
C GLU A 367 -16.56 16.53 -5.04
N LYS A 368 -17.54 17.30 -4.55
CA LYS A 368 -17.32 18.33 -3.54
C LYS A 368 -17.08 17.70 -2.17
N LYS A 369 -15.84 17.74 -1.71
CA LYS A 369 -15.41 17.42 -0.34
C LYS A 369 -14.44 18.49 0.17
N GLU A 370 -13.96 18.34 1.40
CA GLU A 370 -12.91 19.20 1.97
C GLU A 370 -11.66 19.21 1.07
N ILE A 371 -11.26 18.03 0.59
CA ILE A 371 -10.29 17.89 -0.51
C ILE A 371 -11.07 17.42 -1.74
N PRO A 372 -11.17 18.23 -2.81
CA PRO A 372 -11.88 17.86 -4.03
C PRO A 372 -11.35 16.55 -4.62
N ILE A 373 -12.25 15.71 -5.15
CA ILE A 373 -11.85 14.45 -5.80
C ILE A 373 -12.33 14.47 -7.25
N ILE A 374 -11.39 14.39 -8.19
CA ILE A 374 -11.70 14.29 -9.62
C ILE A 374 -12.30 12.92 -9.91
N GLU A 375 -13.43 12.87 -10.60
CA GLU A 375 -14.14 11.62 -10.86
C GLU A 375 -13.54 10.80 -12.01
N TRP A 376 -12.71 11.41 -12.85
CA TRP A 376 -11.96 10.70 -13.88
C TRP A 376 -10.82 9.89 -13.26
N GLU A 377 -10.65 8.66 -13.75
CA GLU A 377 -9.55 7.80 -13.34
C GLU A 377 -8.23 8.24 -13.96
N MET A 378 -7.12 7.73 -13.42
CA MET A 378 -5.79 8.03 -13.97
C MET A 378 -5.65 7.69 -15.46
N SER A 379 -6.34 6.67 -15.97
CA SER A 379 -6.33 6.35 -17.40
C SER A 379 -6.97 7.44 -18.25
N ASP A 380 -8.08 8.03 -17.79
CA ASP A 380 -8.77 9.13 -18.46
C ASP A 380 -7.92 10.40 -18.41
N LEU A 381 -7.37 10.71 -17.25
CA LEU A 381 -6.51 11.86 -16.99
C LEU A 381 -5.23 11.86 -17.85
N LYS A 382 -4.63 10.68 -18.07
CA LYS A 382 -3.48 10.54 -18.98
C LYS A 382 -3.80 10.93 -20.42
N TYR A 383 -5.01 10.66 -20.92
CA TYR A 383 -5.40 11.12 -22.26
C TYR A 383 -5.50 12.65 -22.35
N LEU A 384 -5.79 13.31 -21.22
CA LEU A 384 -5.88 14.76 -21.09
C LEU A 384 -4.52 15.42 -20.79
N GLY A 385 -3.43 14.64 -20.76
CA GLY A 385 -2.09 15.12 -20.45
C GLY A 385 -1.90 15.56 -19.00
N VAL A 386 -2.69 15.00 -18.07
CA VAL A 386 -2.57 15.30 -16.65
C VAL A 386 -1.50 14.46 -16.02
N GLU A 387 -0.57 15.14 -15.37
CA GLU A 387 0.41 14.50 -14.51
C GLU A 387 -0.07 14.46 -13.06
N LYS A 388 0.33 13.39 -12.37
CA LYS A 388 0.05 13.21 -10.95
C LYS A 388 1.33 13.38 -10.15
N PHE A 389 1.17 13.89 -8.94
CA PHE A 389 2.20 13.90 -7.91
C PHE A 389 1.83 12.84 -6.87
N ASP A 390 2.66 11.83 -6.70
CA ASP A 390 2.42 10.76 -5.73
C ASP A 390 2.96 11.16 -4.36
N ILE A 391 2.02 11.49 -3.46
CA ILE A 391 2.26 11.77 -2.04
C ILE A 391 1.83 10.54 -1.25
N LEU A 392 2.78 9.68 -0.90
CA LEU A 392 2.53 8.41 -0.20
C LEU A 392 2.51 8.62 1.31
N ALA A 393 1.57 7.99 2.00
CA ALA A 393 1.59 7.88 3.45
C ALA A 393 2.50 6.72 3.86
N LEU A 394 3.51 7.00 4.69
CA LEU A 394 4.42 5.99 5.21
C LEU A 394 4.38 5.96 6.74
N ASP A 395 3.75 4.93 7.31
CA ASP A 395 3.66 4.70 8.77
C ASP A 395 5.04 4.75 9.46
N THR A 396 6.08 4.34 8.75
CA THR A 396 7.44 4.31 9.26
C THR A 396 7.98 5.71 9.57
N LEU A 397 7.59 6.74 8.82
CA LEU A 397 7.99 8.12 9.14
C LEU A 397 7.27 8.62 10.40
N THR A 398 6.01 8.27 10.57
CA THR A 398 5.27 8.50 11.82
C THR A 398 5.96 7.80 12.99
N PHE A 399 6.44 6.57 12.78
CA PHE A 399 7.15 5.80 13.79
C PHE A 399 8.51 6.42 14.15
N LEU A 400 9.31 6.86 13.18
CA LEU A 400 10.55 7.61 13.42
C LEU A 400 10.30 8.84 14.29
N LYS A 401 9.24 9.60 13.98
CA LYS A 401 8.87 10.81 14.71
C LYS A 401 8.45 10.51 16.15
N LYS A 402 7.68 9.45 16.38
CA LYS A 402 7.27 9.00 17.72
C LYS A 402 8.44 8.54 18.59
N LEU A 403 9.49 8.03 17.95
CA LEU A 403 10.73 7.62 18.61
C LEU A 403 11.73 8.78 18.80
N GLU A 404 11.37 9.99 18.34
CA GLU A 404 12.21 11.20 18.39
C GLU A 404 13.60 10.98 17.77
N ILE A 405 13.64 10.22 16.68
CA ILE A 405 14.89 9.90 16.00
C ILE A 405 15.38 11.11 15.21
N GLU A 406 16.66 11.46 15.42
CA GLU A 406 17.37 12.44 14.59
C GLU A 406 17.85 11.79 13.29
N GLU A 407 17.43 12.32 12.14
CA GLU A 407 17.79 11.78 10.81
C GLU A 407 19.24 12.15 10.41
N LYS A 408 20.23 11.52 11.04
CA LYS A 408 21.65 11.71 10.71
C LYS A 408 22.06 10.87 9.52
N TYR A 409 22.56 11.51 8.47
CA TYR A 409 23.10 10.86 7.27
C TYR A 409 24.57 10.41 7.40
N PRO A 410 25.45 11.10 8.15
CA PRO A 410 26.77 10.54 8.47
C PRO A 410 26.71 9.56 9.65
N GLU A 411 27.82 8.85 9.92
CA GLU A 411 28.01 7.98 11.09
C GLU A 411 27.11 6.73 11.14
N LEU A 412 26.88 6.10 9.98
CA LEU A 412 25.95 4.97 9.80
C LEU A 412 26.51 3.58 10.13
N ASN A 413 27.58 3.49 10.94
CA ASN A 413 28.37 2.26 11.15
C ASN A 413 28.55 1.87 12.63
N ASP A 414 27.51 2.02 13.45
CA ASP A 414 27.53 1.56 14.84
C ASP A 414 27.67 0.03 14.94
N SER A 415 28.75 -0.43 15.58
CA SER A 415 29.11 -1.86 15.66
C SER A 415 28.08 -2.69 16.43
N LYS A 416 27.46 -2.11 17.47
CA LYS A 416 26.42 -2.77 18.27
C LYS A 416 25.18 -3.03 17.43
N THR A 417 24.79 -2.06 16.62
CA THR A 417 23.64 -2.16 15.70
C THR A 417 23.82 -3.30 14.71
N PHE A 418 24.96 -3.35 14.02
CA PHE A 418 25.24 -4.43 13.07
C PHE A 418 25.42 -5.79 13.75
N HIS A 419 25.98 -5.84 14.95
CA HIS A 419 26.05 -7.06 15.74
C HIS A 419 24.66 -7.68 15.93
N TYR A 420 23.68 -6.92 16.42
CA TYR A 420 22.33 -7.46 16.65
C TYR A 420 21.55 -7.72 15.36
N LEU A 421 21.71 -6.89 14.33
CA LEU A 421 21.14 -7.19 13.00
C LEU A 421 21.65 -8.53 12.47
N SER A 422 22.95 -8.82 12.62
CA SER A 422 23.55 -10.10 12.19
C SER A 422 22.99 -11.32 12.94
N LYS A 423 22.37 -11.12 14.11
CA LYS A 423 21.67 -12.17 14.87
C LYS A 423 20.21 -12.36 14.41
N GLY A 424 19.72 -11.52 13.51
CA GLY A 424 18.33 -11.57 13.02
C GLY A 424 17.33 -10.87 13.94
N LEU A 425 17.80 -9.95 14.81
CA LEU A 425 16.97 -9.15 15.72
C LEU A 425 16.28 -8.00 14.97
N THR A 426 15.39 -8.33 14.04
CA THR A 426 14.82 -7.38 13.08
C THR A 426 13.34 -7.07 13.30
N LYS A 427 12.71 -7.51 14.40
CA LYS A 427 11.30 -7.18 14.67
C LYS A 427 11.09 -5.66 14.77
N GLY A 428 10.10 -5.14 14.07
CA GLY A 428 9.80 -3.70 13.98
C GLY A 428 10.81 -2.89 13.17
N ILE A 429 11.83 -3.51 12.58
CA ILE A 429 12.79 -2.84 11.70
C ILE A 429 12.23 -2.78 10.28
N PHE A 430 12.19 -1.56 9.72
CA PHE A 430 11.66 -1.31 8.39
C PHE A 430 12.33 -2.20 7.33
N GLN A 431 11.51 -2.75 6.43
CA GLN A 431 11.86 -3.76 5.41
C GLN A 431 12.35 -5.12 5.95
N LEU A 432 12.77 -5.24 7.21
CA LEU A 432 13.37 -6.46 7.77
C LEU A 432 12.50 -7.22 8.79
N ASP A 433 11.33 -6.69 9.14
CA ASP A 433 10.40 -7.30 10.12
C ASP A 433 9.88 -8.70 9.74
N SER A 434 9.90 -9.03 8.44
CA SER A 434 9.43 -10.34 7.97
C SER A 434 10.36 -11.50 8.36
N LYS A 435 9.81 -12.72 8.48
CA LYS A 435 10.60 -13.95 8.69
C LYS A 435 11.68 -14.18 7.63
N LEU A 436 11.45 -13.68 6.42
CA LEU A 436 12.46 -13.73 5.36
C LEU A 436 13.62 -12.78 5.66
N GLY A 437 13.30 -11.53 6.01
CA GLY A 437 14.28 -10.52 6.41
C GLY A 437 15.16 -10.98 7.57
N GLN A 438 14.55 -11.55 8.62
CA GLN A 438 15.25 -12.14 9.76
C GLN A 438 16.29 -13.19 9.35
N LYS A 439 15.87 -14.18 8.52
CA LYS A 439 16.76 -15.23 8.03
C LYS A 439 17.90 -14.66 7.18
N LEU A 440 17.57 -13.72 6.30
CA LEU A 440 18.57 -13.11 5.42
C LEU A 440 19.61 -12.34 6.22
N ALA A 441 19.20 -11.59 7.25
CA ALA A 441 20.11 -10.88 8.13
C ALA A 441 21.07 -11.86 8.85
N GLN A 442 20.60 -13.03 9.27
CA GLN A 442 21.44 -14.08 9.88
C GLN A 442 22.40 -14.75 8.90
N ARG A 443 22.03 -14.85 7.63
CA ARG A 443 22.87 -15.44 6.57
C ARG A 443 23.94 -14.47 6.08
N ILE A 444 23.53 -13.24 5.75
CA ILE A 444 24.41 -12.19 5.23
C ILE A 444 25.33 -11.66 6.34
N LYS A 445 24.81 -11.53 7.57
CA LYS A 445 25.52 -10.96 8.73
C LYS A 445 26.09 -9.57 8.41
N PRO A 446 25.23 -8.58 8.10
CA PRO A 446 25.69 -7.27 7.67
C PRO A 446 26.60 -6.63 8.73
N LYS A 447 27.74 -6.08 8.30
CA LYS A 447 28.74 -5.45 9.18
C LYS A 447 28.79 -3.94 9.09
N ASN A 448 28.25 -3.37 8.03
CA ASN A 448 28.27 -1.94 7.74
C ASN A 448 27.02 -1.54 6.93
N PHE A 449 26.90 -0.24 6.70
CA PHE A 449 25.76 0.34 5.98
C PHE A 449 25.65 -0.16 4.53
N GLU A 450 26.77 -0.38 3.84
CA GLU A 450 26.79 -0.92 2.48
C GLU A 450 26.17 -2.33 2.41
N GLU A 451 26.52 -3.20 3.37
CA GLU A 451 25.92 -4.54 3.47
C GLU A 451 24.45 -4.50 3.91
N LEU A 452 24.00 -3.44 4.61
CA LEU A 452 22.57 -3.22 4.87
C LEU A 452 21.81 -2.88 3.58
N ILE A 453 22.37 -2.01 2.73
CA ILE A 453 21.79 -1.67 1.43
C ILE A 453 21.65 -2.93 0.57
N LEU A 454 22.67 -3.79 0.58
CA LEU A 454 22.62 -5.10 -0.05
C LEU A 454 21.50 -5.97 0.54
N LEU A 455 21.47 -6.14 1.86
CA LEU A 455 20.45 -6.94 2.54
C LEU A 455 19.03 -6.53 2.16
N LEU A 456 18.76 -5.22 2.07
CA LEU A 456 17.45 -4.71 1.65
C LEU A 456 17.12 -5.01 0.18
N ALA A 457 18.12 -4.89 -0.70
CA ALA A 457 17.95 -5.16 -2.13
C ALA A 457 17.56 -6.61 -2.40
N ILE A 458 18.17 -7.54 -1.66
CA ILE A 458 18.01 -8.99 -1.86
C ILE A 458 16.81 -9.58 -1.12
N ASN A 459 16.16 -8.84 -0.22
CA ASN A 459 15.06 -9.33 0.63
C ASN A 459 13.74 -9.51 -0.14
N ARG A 460 13.76 -10.44 -1.11
CA ARG A 460 12.70 -10.70 -2.10
C ARG A 460 12.73 -12.16 -2.54
N PRO A 461 11.58 -12.76 -2.92
CA PRO A 461 11.52 -14.17 -3.37
C PRO A 461 12.47 -14.52 -4.54
N GLY A 462 12.54 -13.69 -5.58
CA GLY A 462 13.32 -14.00 -6.79
C GLY A 462 14.83 -14.21 -6.55
N PRO A 463 15.53 -13.26 -5.91
CA PRO A 463 16.95 -13.41 -5.60
C PRO A 463 17.31 -14.66 -4.78
N LEU A 464 16.41 -15.16 -3.91
CA LEU A 464 16.64 -16.39 -3.14
C LEU A 464 16.73 -17.64 -4.01
N GLU A 465 15.93 -17.70 -5.07
CA GLU A 465 15.87 -18.85 -5.99
C GLU A 465 17.04 -18.86 -6.98
N SER A 466 17.80 -17.75 -7.07
CA SER A 466 18.88 -17.56 -8.05
C SER A 466 20.27 -18.03 -7.59
N GLY A 467 20.43 -18.48 -6.34
CA GLY A 467 21.74 -18.83 -5.77
C GLY A 467 22.64 -17.63 -5.42
N MET A 468 22.17 -16.41 -5.66
CA MET A 468 22.90 -15.15 -5.45
C MET A 468 23.37 -14.96 -4.00
N ILE A 469 22.59 -15.41 -3.02
CA ILE A 469 22.96 -15.32 -1.60
C ILE A 469 24.13 -16.26 -1.30
N ASP A 470 24.10 -17.47 -1.84
CA ASP A 470 25.19 -18.44 -1.64
C ASP A 470 26.47 -17.91 -2.27
N GLN A 471 26.38 -17.37 -3.49
CA GLN A 471 27.51 -16.73 -4.17
C GLN A 471 28.12 -15.58 -3.35
N TYR A 472 27.30 -14.72 -2.74
CA TYR A 472 27.79 -13.61 -1.90
C TYR A 472 28.43 -14.08 -0.59
N VAL A 473 27.82 -15.09 0.06
CA VAL A 473 28.28 -15.60 1.36
C VAL A 473 29.56 -16.41 1.21
N ASN A 474 29.66 -17.22 0.16
CA ASN A 474 30.85 -18.04 -0.14
C ASN A 474 31.97 -17.25 -0.82
N ASP A 475 31.67 -16.06 -1.35
CA ASP A 475 32.61 -15.24 -2.11
C ASP A 475 33.09 -15.91 -3.42
N ASP A 476 32.16 -16.57 -4.13
CA ASP A 476 32.42 -17.44 -5.30
C ASP A 476 32.45 -16.68 -6.66
N SER A 477 32.43 -15.34 -6.65
CA SER A 477 32.43 -14.56 -7.89
C SER A 477 33.80 -14.55 -8.59
N PRO A 478 33.85 -14.44 -9.94
CA PRO A 478 35.10 -14.20 -10.67
C PRO A 478 35.85 -12.95 -10.18
N GLU A 479 37.18 -13.03 -10.13
CA GLU A 479 38.05 -11.96 -9.62
C GLU A 479 37.88 -10.63 -10.39
N TYR A 480 37.67 -10.69 -11.71
CA TYR A 480 37.41 -9.49 -12.50
C TYR A 480 36.09 -8.80 -12.12
N LEU A 481 35.06 -9.56 -11.73
CA LEU A 481 33.80 -9.00 -11.23
C LEU A 481 33.96 -8.44 -9.82
N LYS A 482 34.74 -9.08 -8.95
CA LYS A 482 35.06 -8.53 -7.62
C LYS A 482 35.75 -7.17 -7.71
N LYS A 483 36.67 -7.00 -8.67
CA LYS A 483 37.33 -5.72 -8.94
C LYS A 483 36.38 -4.66 -9.48
N LEU A 484 35.43 -5.03 -10.33
CA LEU A 484 34.46 -4.11 -10.91
C LEU A 484 33.35 -3.71 -9.91
N LEU A 485 32.94 -4.66 -9.06
CA LEU A 485 31.81 -4.56 -8.14
C LEU A 485 32.25 -4.97 -6.71
N PRO A 486 33.17 -4.22 -6.09
CA PRO A 486 33.67 -4.56 -4.76
C PRO A 486 32.56 -4.54 -3.71
N GLU A 487 31.57 -3.64 -3.83
CA GLU A 487 30.48 -3.49 -2.87
C GLU A 487 29.58 -4.73 -2.74
N THR A 488 29.54 -5.59 -3.75
CA THR A 488 28.71 -6.82 -3.76
C THR A 488 29.55 -8.07 -3.97
N LYS A 489 30.87 -7.99 -3.79
CA LYS A 489 31.81 -9.11 -4.03
C LYS A 489 31.61 -9.75 -5.40
N GLY A 490 31.42 -8.93 -6.44
CA GLY A 490 31.20 -9.39 -7.81
C GLY A 490 29.81 -9.96 -8.12
N VAL A 491 28.91 -10.02 -7.13
CA VAL A 491 27.54 -10.51 -7.33
C VAL A 491 26.69 -9.42 -7.98
N LEU A 492 25.97 -9.76 -9.05
CA LEU A 492 25.02 -8.84 -9.67
C LEU A 492 23.79 -8.68 -8.78
N VAL A 493 23.53 -7.46 -8.32
CA VAL A 493 22.42 -7.13 -7.42
C VAL A 493 21.64 -5.93 -7.96
N TYR A 494 22.35 -4.89 -8.38
CA TYR A 494 21.73 -3.63 -8.77
C TYR A 494 21.64 -3.44 -10.27
N GLN A 495 20.65 -2.66 -10.69
CA GLN A 495 20.49 -2.22 -12.06
C GLN A 495 21.63 -1.28 -12.48
N GLU A 496 22.08 -0.44 -11.56
CA GLU A 496 23.20 0.48 -11.75
C GLU A 496 24.51 -0.28 -12.02
N GLN A 497 24.68 -1.50 -11.48
CA GLN A 497 25.84 -2.35 -11.77
C GLN A 497 25.83 -2.87 -13.21
N ILE A 498 24.65 -3.22 -13.74
CA ILE A 498 24.49 -3.60 -15.16
C ILE A 498 24.92 -2.43 -16.05
N MET A 499 24.49 -1.22 -15.70
CA MET A 499 24.87 0.00 -16.43
C MET A 499 26.38 0.25 -16.36
N LYS A 500 26.98 0.13 -15.18
CA LYS A 500 28.43 0.28 -14.95
C LYS A 500 29.25 -0.74 -15.74
N ILE A 501 28.85 -2.02 -15.72
CA ILE A 501 29.50 -3.09 -16.50
C ILE A 501 29.40 -2.79 -18.00
N ALA A 502 28.23 -2.36 -18.49
CA ALA A 502 28.06 -1.99 -19.88
C ALA A 502 28.99 -0.82 -20.28
N GLN A 503 29.08 0.22 -19.46
CA GLN A 503 29.97 1.34 -19.75
C GLN A 503 31.45 0.92 -19.76
N ILE A 504 31.90 0.20 -18.72
CA ILE A 504 33.32 -0.17 -18.56
C ILE A 504 33.73 -1.24 -19.57
N LEU A 505 33.00 -2.34 -19.72
CA LEU A 505 33.38 -3.46 -20.59
C LEU A 505 32.84 -3.30 -22.01
N GLY A 506 31.57 -2.91 -22.14
CA GLY A 506 30.90 -2.81 -23.44
C GLY A 506 31.14 -1.49 -24.19
N GLY A 507 31.74 -0.48 -23.54
CA GLY A 507 31.98 0.84 -24.14
C GLY A 507 30.71 1.62 -24.45
N PHE A 508 29.63 1.35 -23.71
CA PHE A 508 28.35 2.05 -23.87
C PHE A 508 28.40 3.44 -23.25
N SER A 509 27.67 4.41 -23.83
CA SER A 509 27.42 5.68 -23.13
C SER A 509 26.53 5.47 -21.90
N PRO A 510 26.50 6.41 -20.94
CA PRO A 510 25.57 6.34 -19.81
C PRO A 510 24.11 6.16 -20.24
N GLN A 511 23.68 6.85 -21.30
CA GLN A 511 22.33 6.79 -21.87
C GLN A 511 22.06 5.42 -22.52
N GLU A 512 23.01 4.90 -23.32
CA GLU A 512 22.89 3.58 -23.95
C GLU A 512 22.82 2.47 -22.89
N SER A 513 23.55 2.62 -21.78
CA SER A 513 23.57 1.64 -20.71
C SER A 513 22.21 1.49 -19.99
N ASP A 514 21.47 2.59 -19.81
CA ASP A 514 20.08 2.53 -19.31
C ASP A 514 19.11 1.94 -20.34
N LEU A 515 19.32 2.19 -21.65
CA LEU A 515 18.54 1.54 -22.70
C LEU A 515 18.73 0.03 -22.70
N LEU A 516 19.97 -0.46 -22.53
CA LEU A 516 20.25 -1.87 -22.35
C LEU A 516 19.49 -2.42 -21.14
N ARG A 517 19.66 -1.82 -19.96
CA ARG A 517 18.95 -2.22 -18.74
C ARG A 517 17.44 -2.33 -18.98
N LYS A 518 16.83 -1.33 -19.62
CA LYS A 518 15.38 -1.31 -19.93
C LYS A 518 14.98 -2.42 -20.90
N ALA A 519 15.78 -2.65 -21.96
CA ALA A 519 15.54 -3.71 -22.94
C ALA A 519 15.57 -5.10 -22.29
N VAL A 520 16.54 -5.36 -21.41
CA VAL A 520 16.62 -6.63 -20.67
C VAL A 520 15.44 -6.77 -19.71
N SER A 521 15.12 -5.74 -18.91
CA SER A 521 13.97 -5.79 -18.00
C SER A 521 12.63 -6.03 -18.70
N LYS A 522 12.46 -5.53 -19.95
CA LYS A 522 11.24 -5.72 -20.76
C LYS A 522 11.27 -6.95 -21.67
N LYS A 523 12.37 -7.71 -21.68
CA LYS A 523 12.58 -8.89 -22.55
C LYS A 523 12.41 -8.57 -24.04
N GLU A 524 12.91 -7.41 -24.49
CA GLU A 524 12.85 -6.95 -25.88
C GLU A 524 13.94 -7.65 -26.73
N LYS A 525 13.67 -8.89 -27.16
CA LYS A 525 14.64 -9.80 -27.84
C LYS A 525 15.48 -9.14 -28.93
N ASP A 526 14.86 -8.37 -29.82
CA ASP A 526 15.55 -7.74 -30.95
C ASP A 526 16.60 -6.71 -30.50
N LYS A 527 16.25 -5.89 -29.50
CA LYS A 527 17.18 -4.91 -28.92
C LYS A 527 18.28 -5.59 -28.11
N ILE A 528 17.93 -6.62 -27.33
CA ILE A 528 18.89 -7.38 -26.52
C ILE A 528 19.97 -7.99 -27.42
N THR A 529 19.59 -8.58 -28.56
CA THR A 529 20.54 -9.18 -29.51
C THR A 529 21.53 -8.15 -30.08
N THR A 530 21.02 -6.95 -30.41
CA THR A 530 21.85 -5.84 -30.88
C THR A 530 22.85 -5.40 -29.83
N PHE A 531 22.40 -5.21 -28.58
CA PHE A 531 23.27 -4.84 -27.47
C PHE A 531 24.27 -5.93 -27.12
N LYS A 532 23.87 -7.21 -27.18
CA LYS A 532 24.74 -8.37 -26.93
C LYS A 532 25.94 -8.37 -27.85
N THR A 533 25.69 -8.19 -29.15
CA THR A 533 26.74 -8.21 -30.17
C THR A 533 27.76 -7.10 -29.92
N LYS A 534 27.30 -5.86 -29.67
CA LYS A 534 28.17 -4.73 -29.32
C LYS A 534 28.92 -4.96 -28.01
N PHE A 535 28.24 -5.48 -26.98
CA PHE A 535 28.85 -5.76 -25.68
C PHE A 535 29.97 -6.80 -25.80
N VAL A 536 29.70 -7.97 -26.38
CA VAL A 536 30.69 -9.06 -26.48
C VAL A 536 31.88 -8.62 -27.33
N THR A 537 31.66 -7.94 -28.45
CA THR A 537 32.75 -7.45 -29.32
C THR A 537 33.71 -6.51 -28.59
N ASN A 538 33.19 -5.62 -27.74
CA ASN A 538 34.02 -4.67 -26.99
C ASN A 538 34.60 -5.27 -25.71
N ALA A 539 33.81 -6.07 -24.99
CA ALA A 539 34.24 -6.72 -23.75
C ALA A 539 35.34 -7.75 -23.99
N SER A 540 35.31 -8.47 -25.12
CA SER A 540 36.34 -9.46 -25.50
C SER A 540 37.73 -8.84 -25.72
N LYS A 541 37.82 -7.51 -25.84
CA LYS A 541 39.11 -6.79 -25.88
C LYS A 541 39.72 -6.60 -24.49
N LYS A 542 38.94 -6.81 -23.42
CA LYS A 542 39.31 -6.55 -22.02
C LYS A 542 39.28 -7.81 -21.15
N ILE A 543 38.42 -8.77 -21.48
CA ILE A 543 38.26 -10.08 -20.84
C ILE A 543 38.16 -11.17 -21.92
N ASP A 544 38.20 -12.45 -21.55
CA ASP A 544 38.06 -13.54 -22.52
C ASP A 544 36.66 -13.53 -23.18
N GLU A 545 36.57 -13.91 -24.45
CA GLU A 545 35.31 -13.91 -25.20
C GLU A 545 34.24 -14.83 -24.59
N LYS A 546 34.65 -15.97 -24.03
CA LYS A 546 33.74 -16.88 -23.33
C LYS A 546 33.22 -16.24 -22.05
N GLU A 547 34.09 -15.55 -21.31
CA GLU A 547 33.70 -14.80 -20.12
C GLU A 547 32.76 -13.64 -20.45
N ALA A 548 33.02 -12.88 -21.52
CA ALA A 548 32.16 -11.81 -21.99
C ALA A 548 30.76 -12.31 -22.38
N THR A 549 30.71 -13.45 -23.08
CA THR A 549 29.46 -14.08 -23.48
C THR A 549 28.68 -14.62 -22.29
N LEU A 550 29.37 -15.26 -21.34
CA LEU A 550 28.79 -15.76 -20.10
C LEU A 550 28.24 -14.62 -19.24
N LEU A 551 29.02 -13.55 -19.07
CA LEU A 551 28.62 -12.36 -18.32
C LEU A 551 27.37 -11.70 -18.91
N PHE A 552 27.29 -11.56 -20.24
CA PHE A 552 26.08 -11.01 -20.85
C PHE A 552 24.86 -11.92 -20.62
N SER A 553 25.04 -13.25 -20.67
CA SER A 553 23.97 -14.19 -20.34
C SER A 553 23.54 -14.08 -18.87
N GLN A 554 24.49 -13.87 -17.95
CA GLN A 554 24.18 -13.60 -16.55
C GLN A 554 23.39 -12.30 -16.38
N ILE A 555 23.77 -11.22 -17.07
CA ILE A 555 23.02 -9.95 -17.09
C ILE A 555 21.60 -10.17 -17.60
N GLU A 556 21.43 -10.92 -18.70
CA GLU A 556 20.13 -11.21 -19.30
C GLU A 556 19.19 -11.96 -18.32
N ASN A 557 19.72 -12.99 -17.68
CA ASN A 557 18.98 -13.78 -16.69
C ASN A 557 18.71 -13.01 -15.40
N PHE A 558 19.63 -12.15 -14.99
CA PHE A 558 19.55 -11.44 -13.71
C PHE A 558 18.67 -10.18 -13.75
N ALA A 559 18.51 -9.53 -14.90
CA ALA A 559 17.82 -8.23 -14.96
C ALA A 559 16.36 -8.25 -14.47
N GLN A 560 15.72 -9.42 -14.41
CA GLN A 560 14.38 -9.57 -13.80
C GLN A 560 14.40 -9.46 -12.25
N TYR A 561 15.56 -9.67 -11.64
CA TYR A 561 15.78 -9.59 -10.19
C TYR A 561 16.59 -8.36 -9.77
N ALA A 562 17.24 -7.68 -10.71
CA ALA A 562 18.05 -6.50 -10.47
C ALA A 562 17.26 -5.39 -9.77
N PHE A 563 17.85 -4.85 -8.69
CA PHE A 563 17.21 -3.84 -7.86
C PHE A 563 17.72 -2.42 -8.12
N ASN A 564 16.93 -1.40 -7.78
CA ASN A 564 17.35 0.00 -7.86
C ASN A 564 18.21 0.34 -6.64
N LYS A 565 19.51 0.60 -6.84
CA LYS A 565 20.45 0.97 -5.77
C LYS A 565 20.00 2.28 -5.09
N SER A 566 19.60 3.28 -5.87
CA SER A 566 19.16 4.58 -5.35
C SER A 566 17.99 4.48 -4.37
N HIS A 567 17.01 3.61 -4.68
CA HIS A 567 15.90 3.31 -3.77
C HIS A 567 16.36 2.53 -2.54
N ALA A 568 17.26 1.55 -2.71
CA ALA A 568 17.80 0.76 -1.61
C ALA A 568 18.53 1.64 -0.59
N VAL A 569 19.37 2.57 -1.06
CA VAL A 569 20.16 3.48 -0.21
C VAL A 569 19.24 4.37 0.63
N ALA A 570 18.24 5.01 0.03
CA ALA A 570 17.32 5.85 0.78
C ALA A 570 16.58 5.08 1.88
N TYR A 571 16.12 3.87 1.59
CA TYR A 571 15.39 3.05 2.56
C TYR A 571 16.32 2.44 3.62
N ALA A 572 17.59 2.18 3.28
CA ALA A 572 18.59 1.73 4.23
C ALA A 572 18.83 2.73 5.37
N HIS A 573 18.73 4.05 5.11
CA HIS A 573 18.84 5.07 6.16
C HIS A 573 17.73 4.91 7.21
N ILE A 574 16.47 4.78 6.77
CA ILE A 574 15.32 4.54 7.66
C ILE A 574 15.52 3.25 8.47
N THR A 575 15.93 2.18 7.79
CA THR A 575 16.20 0.88 8.42
C THR A 575 17.32 0.98 9.45
N TYR A 576 18.39 1.72 9.16
CA TYR A 576 19.51 1.92 10.08
C TYR A 576 19.07 2.71 11.31
N TRP A 577 18.41 3.86 11.16
CA TRP A 577 18.01 4.69 12.29
C TRP A 577 17.06 3.96 13.25
N LEU A 578 16.12 3.18 12.72
CA LEU A 578 15.25 2.33 13.54
C LEU A 578 16.05 1.25 14.28
N SER A 579 17.03 0.64 13.60
CA SER A 579 17.88 -0.39 14.21
C SER A 579 18.71 0.21 15.34
N GLU A 580 19.34 1.34 15.10
CA GLU A 580 20.14 2.05 16.09
C GLU A 580 19.30 2.44 17.31
N LYS A 581 18.14 3.10 17.10
CA LYS A 581 17.24 3.47 18.19
C LYS A 581 16.77 2.25 18.98
N LYS A 582 16.41 1.16 18.31
CA LYS A 582 16.00 -0.08 18.97
C LYS A 582 17.08 -0.66 19.88
N PHE A 583 18.34 -0.69 19.45
CA PHE A 583 19.41 -1.30 20.25
C PHE A 583 20.03 -0.34 21.28
N LYS A 584 19.74 0.96 21.18
CA LYS A 584 20.06 1.97 22.21
C LYS A 584 18.97 2.09 23.27
N ASP A 585 17.70 2.02 22.87
CA ASP A 585 16.52 2.25 23.71
C ASP A 585 15.38 1.26 23.37
N PRO A 586 15.57 -0.03 23.69
CA PRO A 586 14.67 -1.10 23.25
C PRO A 586 13.27 -1.01 23.88
N SER A 587 13.16 -0.61 25.15
CA SER A 587 11.86 -0.56 25.84
C SER A 587 10.94 0.51 25.23
N HIS A 588 11.46 1.71 24.98
CA HIS A 588 10.71 2.75 24.31
C HIS A 588 10.38 2.38 22.86
N PHE A 589 11.35 1.78 22.13
CA PHE A 589 11.14 1.28 20.78
C PHE A 589 9.96 0.30 20.69
N PHE A 590 9.96 -0.73 21.53
CA PHE A 590 8.91 -1.74 21.52
C PHE A 590 7.57 -1.21 22.02
N LEU A 591 7.56 -0.27 22.96
CA LEU A 591 6.33 0.39 23.37
C LEU A 591 5.66 1.04 22.15
N GLU A 592 6.37 1.95 21.47
CA GLU A 592 5.84 2.65 20.29
C GLU A 592 5.49 1.69 19.14
N TYR A 593 6.28 0.64 18.94
CA TYR A 593 5.96 -0.38 17.94
C TYR A 593 4.65 -1.11 18.26
N VAL A 594 4.46 -1.51 19.52
CA VAL A 594 3.21 -2.11 20.01
C VAL A 594 2.03 -1.15 19.86
N LYS A 595 2.23 0.16 20.06
CA LYS A 595 1.17 1.18 19.86
C LYS A 595 0.65 1.25 18.43
N ILE A 596 1.49 0.86 17.45
CA ILE A 596 1.20 0.95 16.01
C ILE A 596 0.74 -0.40 15.45
N LYS A 597 1.46 -1.49 15.72
CA LYS A 597 1.23 -2.81 15.10
C LYS A 597 0.60 -3.84 16.04
N GLY A 598 0.49 -3.53 17.33
CA GLY A 598 0.06 -4.48 18.35
C GLY A 598 1.20 -5.34 18.88
N VAL A 599 0.88 -6.30 19.75
CA VAL A 599 1.86 -7.17 20.41
C VAL A 599 1.79 -8.59 19.85
N ASP A 600 2.96 -9.23 19.76
CA ASP A 600 3.09 -10.65 19.46
C ASP A 600 4.25 -11.26 20.26
N VAL A 601 4.38 -12.59 20.17
CA VAL A 601 5.38 -13.36 20.92
C VAL A 601 6.81 -13.03 20.47
N ASP A 602 7.00 -12.65 19.20
CA ASP A 602 8.33 -12.29 18.67
C ASP A 602 8.84 -11.01 19.36
N ILE A 603 7.97 -10.01 19.55
CA ILE A 603 8.29 -8.78 20.28
C ILE A 603 8.75 -9.10 21.70
N ILE A 604 8.03 -9.97 22.42
CA ILE A 604 8.32 -10.31 23.82
C ILE A 604 9.68 -11.02 23.94
N ASN A 605 9.92 -12.00 23.06
CA ASN A 605 11.17 -12.74 23.05
C ASN A 605 12.36 -11.83 22.75
N GLU A 606 12.19 -10.93 21.78
CA GLU A 606 13.26 -10.03 21.37
C GLU A 606 13.52 -8.93 22.40
N ALA A 607 12.47 -8.36 23.00
CA ALA A 607 12.58 -7.44 24.13
C ALA A 607 13.36 -8.10 25.28
N SER A 608 13.00 -9.33 25.65
CA SER A 608 13.68 -10.11 26.69
C SER A 608 15.17 -10.34 26.35
N PHE A 609 15.48 -10.68 25.10
CA PHE A 609 16.86 -10.85 24.65
C PHE A 609 17.69 -9.56 24.76
N LEU A 610 17.05 -8.41 24.54
CA LEU A 610 17.67 -7.08 24.70
C LEU A 610 17.64 -6.57 26.16
N GLY A 611 17.24 -7.41 27.12
CA GLY A 611 17.23 -7.08 28.55
C GLY A 611 15.96 -6.36 29.04
N VAL A 612 14.91 -6.28 28.22
CA VAL A 612 13.64 -5.62 28.56
C VAL A 612 12.60 -6.65 29.01
N LYS A 613 12.14 -6.49 30.25
CA LYS A 613 11.07 -7.30 30.83
C LYS A 613 9.71 -6.77 30.41
N THR A 614 8.98 -7.54 29.60
CA THR A 614 7.60 -7.20 29.24
C THR A 614 6.65 -7.55 30.39
N LYS A 615 5.83 -6.60 30.79
CA LYS A 615 4.79 -6.70 31.84
C LYS A 615 3.40 -6.59 31.21
N LEU A 616 2.44 -7.20 31.88
CA LEU A 616 1.03 -7.11 31.51
C LEU A 616 0.55 -5.65 31.53
N PRO A 617 -0.58 -5.34 30.87
CA PRO A 617 -1.19 -4.04 31.01
C PRO A 617 -1.47 -3.67 32.46
N ASP A 618 -1.48 -2.38 32.76
CA ASP A 618 -1.76 -1.83 34.09
C ASP A 618 -2.66 -0.60 33.91
N ILE A 619 -3.77 -0.55 34.65
CA ILE A 619 -4.76 0.53 34.54
C ILE A 619 -4.18 1.91 34.84
N ARG A 620 -3.10 1.98 35.64
CA ARG A 620 -2.40 3.22 35.98
C ARG A 620 -1.61 3.79 34.80
N TYR A 621 -1.31 2.96 33.81
CA TYR A 621 -0.57 3.32 32.61
C TYR A 621 -1.38 2.89 31.36
N PRO A 622 -2.52 3.54 31.09
CA PRO A 622 -3.45 3.09 30.05
C PRO A 622 -2.84 3.04 28.63
N PHE A 623 -1.83 3.87 28.38
CA PHE A 623 -1.06 3.90 27.13
C PHE A 623 0.26 3.12 27.19
N GLY A 624 0.50 2.36 28.26
CA GLY A 624 1.74 1.67 28.54
C GLY A 624 2.82 2.59 29.09
N LEU A 625 3.92 1.99 29.55
CA LEU A 625 5.07 2.68 30.11
C LEU A 625 6.34 1.95 29.69
N ALA A 626 7.34 2.68 29.25
CA ALA A 626 8.67 2.16 29.00
C ALA A 626 9.63 2.75 30.06
N SER A 627 10.39 1.88 30.71
CA SER A 627 11.55 2.24 31.53
C SER A 627 12.77 1.46 31.01
N ASN A 628 13.97 1.74 31.53
CA ASN A 628 15.21 1.11 31.02
C ASN A 628 15.15 -0.43 30.96
N GLU A 629 14.48 -1.07 31.92
CA GLU A 629 14.41 -2.54 32.02
C GLU A 629 12.99 -3.09 31.89
N ASP A 630 11.94 -2.26 31.91
CA ASP A 630 10.55 -2.74 31.87
C ASP A 630 9.75 -2.11 30.72
N LEU A 631 8.87 -2.94 30.15
CA LEU A 631 7.85 -2.53 29.19
C LEU A 631 6.46 -2.92 29.72
N ILE A 632 5.67 -1.95 30.15
CA ILE A 632 4.25 -2.15 30.51
C ILE A 632 3.42 -1.97 29.25
N LEU A 633 2.66 -3.01 28.88
CA LEU A 633 1.84 -3.01 27.66
C LEU A 633 0.63 -2.05 27.79
N PRO A 634 0.20 -1.39 26.71
CA PRO A 634 -0.98 -0.52 26.74
C PRO A 634 -2.30 -1.29 26.90
N LEU A 635 -3.35 -0.68 27.45
CA LEU A 635 -4.65 -1.36 27.60
C LEU A 635 -5.32 -1.75 26.28
N TYR A 636 -5.11 -0.97 25.21
CA TYR A 636 -5.73 -1.25 23.91
C TYR A 636 -5.10 -2.44 23.15
N ILE A 637 -4.12 -3.16 23.74
CA ILE A 637 -3.73 -4.49 23.24
C ILE A 637 -4.74 -5.57 23.63
N ILE A 638 -5.62 -5.29 24.59
CA ILE A 638 -6.66 -6.21 25.02
C ILE A 638 -7.71 -6.31 23.90
N LYS A 639 -7.98 -7.53 23.43
CA LYS A 639 -8.94 -7.81 22.37
C LYS A 639 -10.33 -7.28 22.75
N GLY A 640 -10.82 -6.29 22.02
CA GLY A 640 -12.11 -5.64 22.29
C GLY A 640 -12.02 -4.32 23.05
N VAL A 641 -10.83 -3.90 23.48
CA VAL A 641 -10.57 -2.60 24.11
C VAL A 641 -9.90 -1.68 23.09
N GLY A 642 -10.60 -0.66 22.62
CA GLY A 642 -10.04 0.35 21.70
C GLY A 642 -9.28 1.47 22.41
N LYS A 643 -8.50 2.25 21.66
CA LYS A 643 -7.79 3.45 22.19
C LYS A 643 -8.73 4.43 22.90
N ASN A 644 -9.95 4.59 22.39
CA ASN A 644 -10.97 5.45 23.00
C ASN A 644 -11.31 5.03 24.44
N VAL A 645 -11.26 3.73 24.75
CA VAL A 645 -11.48 3.24 26.11
C VAL A 645 -10.28 3.54 27.00
N SER A 646 -9.06 3.40 26.47
CA SER A 646 -7.83 3.77 27.21
C SER A 646 -7.80 5.25 27.58
N GLN A 647 -8.28 6.14 26.69
CA GLN A 647 -8.41 7.58 26.95
C GLN A 647 -9.32 7.90 28.15
N ILE A 648 -10.37 7.10 28.37
CA ILE A 648 -11.27 7.32 29.53
C ILE A 648 -10.50 7.17 30.85
N PHE A 649 -9.46 6.33 30.86
CA PHE A 649 -8.64 6.05 32.05
C PHE A 649 -7.40 6.94 32.17
N GLU A 650 -7.13 7.83 31.22
CA GLU A 650 -5.89 8.62 31.15
C GLU A 650 -5.67 9.51 32.38
N GLU A 651 -6.70 10.25 32.76
CA GLU A 651 -6.66 11.15 33.92
C GLU A 651 -7.21 10.49 35.20
N ALA A 652 -7.71 9.26 35.09
CA ALA A 652 -8.37 8.58 36.20
C ALA A 652 -7.33 8.00 37.17
N LYS A 653 -7.39 8.42 38.43
CA LYS A 653 -6.60 7.85 39.52
C LYS A 653 -7.51 7.06 40.44
N PHE A 654 -7.20 5.79 40.60
CA PHE A 654 -7.94 4.89 41.49
C PHE A 654 -7.12 4.64 42.74
N SER A 655 -7.65 5.00 43.91
CA SER A 655 -7.00 4.70 45.20
C SER A 655 -7.45 3.35 45.73
N SER A 656 -8.63 2.89 45.31
CA SER A 656 -9.21 1.59 45.65
C SER A 656 -9.94 0.93 44.47
N LEU A 657 -10.26 -0.36 44.61
CA LEU A 657 -11.16 -1.05 43.67
C LEU A 657 -12.55 -0.45 43.66
N GLU A 658 -12.99 0.12 44.78
CA GLU A 658 -14.31 0.76 44.88
C GLU A 658 -14.38 2.02 44.02
N ASP A 659 -13.33 2.85 44.07
CA ASP A 659 -13.21 4.03 43.19
C ASP A 659 -13.28 3.61 41.72
N PHE A 660 -12.59 2.51 41.36
CA PHE A 660 -12.63 1.96 40.01
C PHE A 660 -14.05 1.54 39.61
N PHE A 661 -14.74 0.74 40.43
CA PHE A 661 -16.11 0.30 40.10
C PHE A 661 -17.10 1.47 40.04
N ASN A 662 -17.00 2.45 40.94
CA ASN A 662 -17.83 3.65 40.92
C ASN A 662 -17.59 4.46 39.63
N PHE A 663 -16.33 4.59 39.22
CA PHE A 663 -15.98 5.24 37.97
C PHE A 663 -16.52 4.50 36.73
N ILE A 664 -16.39 3.17 36.69
CA ILE A 664 -16.94 2.32 35.62
C ILE A 664 -18.45 2.51 35.48
N ILE A 665 -19.18 2.53 36.60
CA ILE A 665 -20.63 2.74 36.64
C ILE A 665 -20.97 4.14 36.13
N ASN A 666 -20.30 5.17 36.66
CA ASN A 666 -20.54 6.56 36.26
C ASN A 666 -20.25 6.82 34.76
N LYS A 667 -19.25 6.14 34.19
CA LYS A 667 -18.89 6.26 32.77
C LYS A 667 -19.65 5.30 31.86
N ASN A 668 -20.57 4.50 32.38
CA ASN A 668 -21.35 3.50 31.62
C ASN A 668 -20.46 2.56 30.78
N ILE A 669 -19.32 2.13 31.32
CA ILE A 669 -18.40 1.24 30.60
C ILE A 669 -19.00 -0.18 30.55
N ASN A 670 -19.02 -0.78 29.37
CA ASN A 670 -19.60 -2.10 29.15
C ASN A 670 -18.92 -3.16 30.04
N ARG A 671 -19.73 -3.96 30.73
CA ARG A 671 -19.25 -5.06 31.59
C ARG A 671 -18.26 -5.99 30.91
N ASN A 672 -18.46 -6.33 29.63
CA ASN A 672 -17.55 -7.20 28.90
C ASN A 672 -16.13 -6.60 28.82
N ILE A 673 -16.02 -5.28 28.69
CA ILE A 673 -14.74 -4.56 28.69
C ILE A 673 -14.09 -4.65 30.07
N VAL A 674 -14.86 -4.48 31.14
CA VAL A 674 -14.36 -4.59 32.52
C VAL A 674 -13.83 -6.00 32.82
N GLU A 675 -14.54 -7.04 32.38
CA GLU A 675 -14.08 -8.43 32.52
C GLU A 675 -12.78 -8.68 31.75
N LEU A 676 -12.63 -8.12 30.55
CA LEU A 676 -11.39 -8.22 29.77
C LEU A 676 -10.23 -7.48 30.43
N ILE A 677 -10.46 -6.29 31.00
CA ILE A 677 -9.47 -5.53 31.79
C ILE A 677 -8.99 -6.38 32.97
N ILE A 678 -9.90 -6.99 33.74
CA ILE A 678 -9.52 -7.88 34.85
C ILE A 678 -8.72 -9.09 34.35
N LYS A 679 -9.20 -9.77 33.30
CA LYS A 679 -8.54 -10.95 32.73
C LYS A 679 -7.13 -10.66 32.23
N SER A 680 -6.88 -9.45 31.71
CA SER A 680 -5.59 -9.02 31.19
C SER A 680 -4.53 -8.74 32.26
N GLY A 681 -4.91 -8.64 33.54
CA GLY A 681 -4.02 -8.27 34.63
C GLY A 681 -3.92 -6.79 34.92
N ALA A 682 -4.68 -5.95 34.21
CA ALA A 682 -4.67 -4.49 34.38
C ALA A 682 -5.02 -4.01 35.81
N LEU A 683 -5.67 -4.83 36.63
CA LEU A 683 -6.03 -4.50 38.01
C LEU A 683 -5.23 -5.29 39.06
N ASP A 684 -4.21 -6.06 38.65
CA ASP A 684 -3.44 -6.92 39.56
C ASP A 684 -2.71 -6.13 40.65
N TYR A 685 -2.42 -4.84 40.40
CA TYR A 685 -1.88 -3.92 41.40
C TYR A 685 -2.80 -3.77 42.62
N PHE A 686 -4.12 -3.77 42.42
CA PHE A 686 -5.08 -3.66 43.51
C PHE A 686 -5.42 -5.02 44.12
N ASN A 687 -5.60 -6.03 43.27
CA ASN A 687 -5.89 -7.40 43.71
C ASN A 687 -5.52 -8.39 42.61
N ASN A 688 -4.51 -9.22 42.87
CA ASN A 688 -4.07 -10.25 41.94
C ASN A 688 -5.05 -11.43 41.82
N ASN A 689 -6.04 -11.55 42.71
CA ASN A 689 -7.05 -12.60 42.63
C ASN A 689 -8.14 -12.28 41.59
N ARG A 690 -7.77 -12.35 40.30
CA ARG A 690 -8.64 -12.07 39.15
C ARG A 690 -9.96 -12.84 39.18
N LYS A 691 -9.96 -14.09 39.65
CA LYS A 691 -11.16 -14.93 39.77
C LYS A 691 -12.16 -14.37 40.79
N ASN A 692 -11.66 -13.82 41.89
CA ASN A 692 -12.52 -13.12 42.86
C ASN A 692 -13.05 -11.80 42.27
N LEU A 693 -12.19 -11.01 41.62
CA LEU A 693 -12.59 -9.75 40.96
C LEU A 693 -13.68 -9.94 39.91
N LEU A 694 -13.60 -10.99 39.08
CA LEU A 694 -14.65 -11.31 38.09
C LEU A 694 -15.99 -11.64 38.76
N ARG A 695 -15.96 -12.33 39.91
CA ARG A 695 -17.16 -12.62 40.70
C ARG A 695 -17.75 -11.34 41.31
N GLU A 696 -16.92 -10.48 41.89
CA GLU A 696 -17.34 -9.19 42.46
C GLU A 696 -17.92 -8.26 41.39
N THR A 697 -17.30 -8.19 40.21
CA THR A 697 -17.80 -7.41 39.06
C THR A 697 -19.21 -7.83 38.67
N THR A 698 -19.48 -9.15 38.63
CA THR A 698 -20.81 -9.69 38.33
C THR A 698 -21.86 -9.26 39.36
N GLN A 699 -21.46 -9.07 40.62
CA GLN A 699 -22.37 -8.68 41.72
C GLN A 699 -22.59 -7.17 41.78
N ARG A 700 -21.53 -6.37 41.61
CA ARG A 700 -21.55 -4.90 41.71
C ARG A 700 -22.19 -4.25 40.48
N VAL A 701 -21.81 -4.67 39.28
CA VAL A 701 -22.34 -4.10 38.01
C VAL A 701 -23.82 -4.48 37.79
N LYS A 702 -24.33 -5.52 38.45
CA LYS A 702 -25.77 -5.88 38.47
C LYS A 702 -26.59 -5.14 39.53
N GLY A 703 -25.99 -4.25 40.34
CA GLY A 703 -26.67 -3.53 41.42
C GLY A 703 -27.07 -4.40 42.63
N LYS A 704 -26.68 -5.69 42.67
CA LYS A 704 -27.07 -6.61 43.74
C LYS A 704 -26.41 -6.30 45.08
N VAL A 705 -25.21 -5.69 45.08
CA VAL A 705 -24.50 -5.34 46.33
C VAL A 705 -25.11 -4.11 46.97
N GLN A 706 -25.47 -3.08 46.19
CA GLN A 706 -26.12 -1.86 46.72
C GLN A 706 -27.44 -2.20 47.42
N GLN A 707 -28.30 -3.01 46.76
CA GLN A 707 -29.55 -3.49 47.36
C GLN A 707 -29.31 -4.37 48.59
N LEU A 708 -28.26 -5.21 48.61
CA LEU A 708 -27.96 -6.06 49.76
C LEU A 708 -27.37 -5.29 50.94
N GLU A 709 -26.60 -4.23 50.72
CA GLU A 709 -26.07 -3.37 51.79
C GLU A 709 -27.14 -2.43 52.34
N ASP A 710 -28.01 -1.88 51.49
CA ASP A 710 -29.17 -1.08 51.91
C ASP A 710 -30.17 -1.89 52.74
N ILE A 711 -30.40 -3.16 52.35
CA ILE A 711 -31.28 -4.10 53.09
C ILE A 711 -30.60 -4.60 54.38
N LYS A 712 -29.27 -4.81 54.38
CA LYS A 712 -28.54 -5.26 55.57
C LYS A 712 -28.40 -4.19 56.64
N SER A 713 -28.15 -2.94 56.25
CA SER A 713 -28.04 -1.81 57.19
C SER A 713 -29.38 -1.49 57.85
N THR A 714 -30.51 -1.77 57.19
CA THR A 714 -31.84 -1.53 57.75
C THR A 714 -32.39 -2.68 58.59
N LEU A 715 -32.01 -3.94 58.34
CA LEU A 715 -32.70 -5.09 58.94
C LEU A 715 -31.92 -5.90 59.98
N PHE A 716 -30.59 -6.02 59.90
CA PHE A 716 -29.86 -6.93 60.80
C PHE A 716 -28.44 -6.44 61.10
N GLY A 717 -28.25 -5.79 62.26
CA GLY A 717 -26.94 -5.47 62.83
C GLY A 717 -26.17 -6.71 63.31
N GLU A 718 -26.04 -7.74 62.48
CA GLU A 718 -25.35 -8.99 62.83
C GLU A 718 -24.24 -9.35 61.81
N ARG A 719 -23.09 -9.74 62.38
CA ARG A 719 -21.95 -10.31 61.65
C ARG A 719 -22.15 -11.82 61.51
N GLU A 720 -22.49 -12.28 60.31
CA GLU A 720 -22.31 -13.70 59.97
C GLU A 720 -20.90 -13.99 59.45
N GLN A 721 -20.28 -15.03 60.03
CA GLN A 721 -19.09 -15.69 59.49
C GLN A 721 -19.43 -16.35 58.14
N LYS A 722 -19.06 -15.70 57.03
CA LYS A 722 -19.07 -16.37 55.73
C LYS A 722 -18.00 -17.47 55.71
N SER A 723 -18.41 -18.73 55.57
CA SER A 723 -17.50 -19.77 55.08
C SER A 723 -17.09 -19.40 53.66
N THR A 724 -15.90 -18.83 53.53
CA THR A 724 -15.30 -18.52 52.24
C THR A 724 -14.30 -19.64 51.95
N LYS A 725 -14.68 -20.62 51.13
CA LYS A 725 -13.65 -21.30 50.35
C LYS A 725 -12.90 -20.19 49.62
N LYS A 726 -11.65 -19.91 50.00
CA LYS A 726 -10.81 -18.91 49.35
C LYS A 726 -10.72 -19.30 47.88
N VAL A 727 -11.44 -18.56 47.04
CA VAL A 727 -11.40 -18.74 45.59
C VAL A 727 -10.12 -18.06 45.16
N GLU A 728 -9.04 -18.81 44.99
CA GLU A 728 -7.76 -18.28 44.53
C GLU A 728 -7.62 -18.48 43.02
N THR A 729 -6.89 -17.55 42.38
CA THR A 729 -6.58 -17.62 40.96
C THR A 729 -5.35 -18.51 40.77
N THR A 730 -5.51 -19.64 40.09
CA THR A 730 -4.40 -20.56 39.82
C THR A 730 -3.56 -20.09 38.62
N LEU A 731 -2.35 -20.62 38.43
CA LEU A 731 -1.53 -20.32 37.24
C LEU A 731 -2.23 -20.70 35.92
N GLN A 732 -3.05 -21.76 35.94
CA GLN A 732 -3.87 -22.16 34.78
C GLN A 732 -4.96 -21.13 34.49
N ASP A 733 -5.58 -20.57 35.53
CA ASP A 733 -6.58 -19.51 35.39
C ASP A 733 -5.94 -18.24 34.78
N TYR A 734 -4.79 -17.80 35.30
CA TYR A 734 -4.03 -16.67 34.72
C TYR A 734 -3.73 -16.87 33.23
N ALA A 735 -3.17 -18.04 32.87
CA ALA A 735 -2.82 -18.34 31.49
C ALA A 735 -4.05 -18.32 30.56
N GLN A 736 -5.16 -18.91 30.99
CA GLN A 736 -6.40 -18.92 30.21
C GLN A 736 -6.97 -17.51 30.03
N TYR A 737 -6.99 -16.70 31.08
CA TYR A 737 -7.48 -15.32 31.04
C TYR A 737 -6.63 -14.43 30.12
N GLU A 738 -5.32 -14.60 30.14
CA GLU A 738 -4.39 -13.86 29.25
C GLU A 738 -4.53 -14.30 27.79
N ILE A 739 -4.67 -15.59 27.51
CA ILE A 739 -4.96 -16.07 26.13
C ILE A 739 -6.28 -15.49 25.60
N GLU A 740 -7.30 -15.42 26.44
CA GLU A 740 -8.60 -14.85 26.08
C GLU A 740 -8.50 -13.34 25.81
N SER A 741 -7.80 -12.60 26.68
CA SER A 741 -7.75 -11.14 26.65
C SER A 741 -6.68 -10.57 25.72
N ILE A 742 -5.44 -11.04 25.79
CA ILE A 742 -4.29 -10.52 25.03
C ILE A 742 -3.81 -11.49 23.94
N GLY A 743 -4.12 -12.78 24.05
CA GLY A 743 -3.81 -13.80 23.03
C GLY A 743 -2.68 -14.76 23.38
N PHE A 744 -1.93 -14.50 24.45
CA PHE A 744 -0.82 -15.36 24.93
C PHE A 744 -0.63 -15.21 26.46
N PRO A 745 -0.09 -16.22 27.16
CA PRO A 745 0.01 -16.23 28.62
C PRO A 745 1.37 -15.70 29.13
N LEU A 746 1.52 -14.39 29.23
CA LEU A 746 2.75 -13.75 29.67
C LEU A 746 3.16 -14.14 31.11
N SER A 747 2.20 -14.36 32.01
CA SER A 747 2.47 -14.83 33.39
C SER A 747 3.09 -16.22 33.42
N LEU A 748 2.77 -17.06 32.44
CA LEU A 748 3.39 -18.38 32.30
C LEU A 748 4.79 -18.27 31.69
N MET A 749 4.96 -17.41 30.68
CA MET A 749 6.24 -17.18 29.98
C MET A 749 7.33 -16.60 30.89
N SER A 750 6.95 -15.88 31.95
CA SER A 750 7.88 -15.21 32.88
C SER A 750 8.35 -16.08 34.05
N GLN A 751 7.91 -17.34 34.15
CA GLN A 751 8.34 -18.26 35.21
C GLN A 751 9.80 -18.70 35.01
N LYS A 752 10.65 -18.50 36.03
CA LYS A 752 12.05 -18.99 36.05
C LYS A 752 12.05 -20.52 35.97
N GLY A 753 12.64 -21.08 34.91
CA GLY A 753 12.68 -22.53 34.67
C GLY A 753 12.22 -22.95 33.26
N LEU A 754 11.51 -22.06 32.53
CA LEU A 754 11.45 -22.18 31.07
C LEU A 754 12.86 -21.92 30.52
N SER A 755 13.56 -23.00 30.20
CA SER A 755 15.01 -22.99 30.05
C SER A 755 15.48 -22.10 28.89
N ASN A 756 16.67 -21.51 29.04
CA ASN A 756 17.43 -20.85 27.96
C ASN A 756 17.51 -21.71 26.66
N THR A 757 17.31 -23.03 26.79
CA THR A 757 17.19 -23.99 25.70
C THR A 757 15.97 -23.75 24.78
N LEU A 758 14.88 -23.13 25.27
CA LEU A 758 13.74 -22.71 24.44
C LEU A 758 14.10 -21.52 23.53
N ILE A 759 14.86 -20.57 24.05
CA ILE A 759 15.34 -19.40 23.33
C ILE A 759 16.35 -19.83 22.25
N ASP A 760 17.29 -20.72 22.60
CA ASP A 760 18.23 -21.30 21.64
C ASP A 760 17.52 -22.15 20.55
N LYS A 761 16.53 -22.98 20.92
CA LYS A 761 15.80 -23.81 19.94
C LYS A 761 14.89 -23.01 19.00
N TYR A 762 14.35 -21.87 19.45
CA TYR A 762 13.63 -20.92 18.59
C TYR A 762 14.56 -20.30 17.53
N LEU A 763 15.79 -19.97 17.91
CA LEU A 763 16.80 -19.41 17.01
C LEU A 763 17.32 -20.44 15.97
N TYR A 764 17.41 -21.73 16.31
CA TYR A 764 18.02 -22.77 15.44
C TYR A 764 17.06 -23.74 14.72
N ARG A 765 15.73 -23.63 14.88
CA ARG A 765 14.71 -24.42 14.13
C ARG A 765 14.90 -25.96 14.10
N GLN A 766 15.39 -26.58 15.17
CA GLN A 766 15.50 -28.05 15.23
C GLN A 766 14.14 -28.71 15.53
N LYS A 767 13.79 -29.79 14.81
CA LYS A 767 12.62 -30.65 15.10
C LYS A 767 13.00 -31.73 16.10
N VAL A 768 12.11 -32.03 17.05
CA VAL A 768 12.23 -33.17 17.97
C VAL A 768 11.02 -34.10 17.77
N TYR A 769 11.29 -35.41 17.73
CA TYR A 769 10.28 -36.45 17.54
C TYR A 769 10.05 -37.20 18.86
N LEU A 770 8.79 -37.40 19.23
CA LEU A 770 8.38 -38.30 20.32
C LEU A 770 7.02 -38.92 19.97
N ASP A 771 6.91 -40.24 20.12
CA ASP A 771 5.70 -41.07 19.91
C ASP A 771 4.90 -40.79 18.62
N GLY A 772 5.59 -40.62 17.49
CA GLY A 772 4.95 -40.55 16.17
C GLY A 772 4.23 -39.24 15.85
N TYR A 773 4.29 -38.23 16.71
CA TYR A 773 3.72 -36.90 16.46
C TYR A 773 4.80 -35.85 16.18
N VAL A 774 4.57 -35.03 15.13
CA VAL A 774 5.40 -33.85 14.83
C VAL A 774 4.91 -32.69 15.69
N TYR A 775 5.61 -32.40 16.79
CA TYR A 775 5.34 -31.23 17.61
C TYR A 775 5.88 -29.98 16.91
N ARG A 776 5.02 -29.00 16.65
CA ARG A 776 5.45 -27.66 16.21
C ARG A 776 5.93 -26.78 17.35
N ASP A 777 5.64 -27.12 18.61
CA ASP A 777 6.01 -26.30 19.77
C ASP A 777 6.21 -27.14 21.06
N PHE A 778 7.39 -26.93 21.66
CA PHE A 778 7.85 -27.18 23.05
C PHE A 778 8.14 -28.61 23.58
N ILE A 779 9.25 -28.73 24.32
CA ILE A 779 9.57 -29.86 25.22
C ILE A 779 9.02 -29.53 26.62
N VAL A 780 8.49 -30.56 27.28
CA VAL A 780 7.50 -30.48 28.35
C VAL A 780 8.14 -30.39 29.74
N ASP A 781 7.96 -29.25 30.40
CA ASP A 781 7.70 -29.19 31.85
C ASP A 781 6.17 -29.11 32.06
N ASN A 782 5.65 -29.38 33.26
CA ASN A 782 4.23 -29.33 33.62
C ASN A 782 3.53 -28.04 33.15
N SER A 783 4.26 -26.93 33.12
CA SER A 783 3.88 -25.63 32.56
C SER A 783 3.55 -25.67 31.04
N ALA A 784 4.37 -26.33 30.23
CA ALA A 784 4.14 -26.53 28.80
C ALA A 784 2.99 -27.53 28.51
N MET A 785 2.82 -28.53 29.39
CA MET A 785 1.72 -29.50 29.31
C MET A 785 0.35 -28.82 29.56
N ILE A 786 0.31 -27.85 30.47
CA ILE A 786 -0.86 -26.99 30.72
C ILE A 786 -1.16 -26.12 29.49
N TYR A 787 -0.15 -25.49 28.90
CA TYR A 787 -0.31 -24.66 27.70
C TYR A 787 -0.87 -25.45 26.50
N SER A 788 -0.30 -26.62 26.21
CA SER A 788 -0.76 -27.50 25.12
C SER A 788 -2.20 -27.99 25.33
N LYS A 789 -2.58 -28.36 26.56
CA LYS A 789 -3.96 -28.78 26.88
C LYS A 789 -4.97 -27.64 26.69
N LEU A 790 -4.64 -26.41 27.09
CA LEU A 790 -5.52 -25.24 26.95
C LEU A 790 -5.62 -24.78 25.49
N TYR A 791 -4.49 -24.72 24.78
CA TYR A 791 -4.45 -24.32 23.36
C TYR A 791 -5.24 -25.28 22.46
N ASN A 792 -5.04 -26.60 22.61
CA ASN A 792 -5.77 -27.62 21.84
C ASN A 792 -7.27 -27.66 22.15
N LYS A 793 -7.67 -27.35 23.40
CA LYS A 793 -9.10 -27.28 23.80
C LYS A 793 -9.80 -26.07 23.17
N ASN A 794 -9.12 -24.94 23.01
CA ASN A 794 -9.65 -23.76 22.34
C ASN A 794 -9.66 -23.91 20.80
N LEU A 795 -8.68 -24.58 20.21
CA LEU A 795 -8.67 -24.90 18.78
C LEU A 795 -9.86 -25.79 18.36
N LYS A 796 -10.21 -26.79 19.18
CA LYS A 796 -11.40 -27.64 18.98
C LYS A 796 -12.73 -26.88 19.09
N ARG A 797 -12.75 -25.74 19.79
CA ARG A 797 -13.93 -24.84 19.85
C ARG A 797 -14.04 -23.96 18.60
N PHE A 798 -12.92 -23.55 18.02
CA PHE A 798 -12.89 -22.76 16.79
C PHE A 798 -13.29 -23.55 15.53
N THR A 799 -12.98 -24.85 15.48
CA THR A 799 -13.42 -25.74 14.38
C THR A 799 -14.89 -26.15 14.45
N LYS A 800 -15.66 -25.68 15.45
CA LYS A 800 -17.09 -25.95 15.56
C LYS A 800 -17.97 -24.82 15.01
N TYR A 801 -17.34 -23.74 14.52
CA TYR A 801 -17.99 -22.56 13.92
C TYR A 801 -17.47 -22.24 12.50
N PHE A 802 -16.81 -23.20 11.85
CA PHE A 802 -16.51 -23.17 10.42
C PHE A 802 -17.05 -24.43 9.75
#